data_AF-A0A8S2BAN5-F1
#
_entry.id   AF-A0A8S2BAN5-F1
#
_cell.length_a   1.000
_cell.length_b   1.000
_cell.length_c   1.000
_cell.angle_alpha   90.00
_cell.angle_beta   90.00
_cell.angle_gamma   90.00
#
_symmetry.space_group_name_H-M   'P 1'
#
loop_
_entity.id
_entity.type
_entity.pdbx_description
1 polymer ?
#
loop_
_entity_poly.entity_id
_entity_poly.type
_entity_poly.pdbx_seq_one_letter_code
_entity_poly.pdbx_strand_id
1 'polypeptide(L)'
;MGAEVIVISNSIVRPESYSEESDRVKIHLTPWDLFFLRAEYPQRGLLFPQPDPETRIISQLKSSLSVALKIFYPFAGRLVKIKNEDDGTASFYVDCDGSGVKFIHASAKSVSVSDVLEPVDGNVPEFLNRFYPANGVTSYEGISDSLIAFQVTELKDGVFIGFGYNHMVADGSSFWSFFNTWSEICFNGFDSDHRRKFPPLLLRGWFLDGIEYPIRIPMSETETPNRVVVTSSLIQEKIFRVTSRNISELKAKANGEVSSDDRKISSLQGVSAFMWRSIIRNSGLNPEEVIHCKLLVDMRRRLNPPLEKECFGNVVGFATVTTTVAEMLNNGLGWAALQINKTVGSQTNEEFREFAENWVKKPSILNAKAFSNCITIASSPRFNVYGNDFGWGKPIAVRAGPGNTTNGKLIAYPGIEEEAAIDRLPLDLLAYIFSLVTSFTVLGQASGVCKKWRKAVNQSMARRESLSFAGWKMDDDSTSRLVHLAYNLKELDISRSRWGCHITDNGLYQIASARCVSNLNSVSLWGMTAITDSGVVQLISRTSSLQHLNIGGTFITDESLFAIAERCHHLKTIGMWCCRHVTERGLLVLVNKCRKLESINLWGTRVPVDCFIALLTISPALQIKPMELLLNAQNPPPLLHAV
;
A
#
# COMPACT_ATOMS: atom_id res chain seq x y z
N MET A 1 -33.16 -8.99 6.52
CA MET A 1 -33.41 -7.53 6.56
C MET A 1 -32.53 -6.90 5.50
N GLY A 2 -33.13 -6.27 4.47
CA GLY A 2 -32.37 -5.75 3.33
C GLY A 2 -31.51 -4.56 3.76
N ALA A 3 -30.22 -4.57 3.40
CA ALA A 3 -29.36 -3.42 3.60
C ALA A 3 -29.89 -2.22 2.80
N GLU A 4 -30.11 -1.10 3.48
CA GLU A 4 -30.58 0.12 2.85
C GLU A 4 -29.38 0.86 2.24
N VAL A 5 -29.38 1.00 0.91
CA VAL A 5 -28.37 1.78 0.18
C VAL A 5 -29.03 3.07 -0.29
N ILE A 6 -28.54 4.19 0.22
CA ILE A 6 -29.06 5.53 -0.05
C ILE A 6 -28.05 6.26 -0.94
N VAL A 7 -28.49 6.69 -2.13
CA VAL A 7 -27.67 7.53 -3.01
C VAL A 7 -27.70 8.96 -2.46
N ILE A 8 -26.52 9.49 -2.12
CA ILE A 8 -26.35 10.86 -1.58
C ILE A 8 -26.20 11.87 -2.72
N SER A 9 -25.38 11.55 -3.73
CA SER A 9 -25.21 12.43 -4.89
C SER A 9 -24.84 11.64 -6.14
N ASN A 10 -25.19 12.19 -7.29
CA ASN A 10 -24.77 11.73 -8.61
C ASN A 10 -24.18 12.94 -9.35
N SER A 11 -23.02 12.76 -9.96
CA SER A 11 -22.28 13.84 -10.61
C SER A 11 -21.46 13.32 -11.78
N ILE A 12 -21.06 14.21 -12.67
CA ILE A 12 -20.12 13.92 -13.75
C ILE A 12 -18.77 14.55 -13.40
N VAL A 13 -17.72 13.73 -13.37
CA VAL A 13 -16.34 14.20 -13.21
C VAL A 13 -15.72 14.32 -14.59
N ARG A 14 -15.36 15.54 -14.97
CA ARG A 14 -14.70 15.84 -16.26
C ARG A 14 -13.18 15.85 -16.10
N PRO A 15 -12.41 15.57 -17.16
CA PRO A 15 -10.98 15.76 -17.15
C PRO A 15 -10.65 17.24 -16.87
N GLU A 16 -9.52 17.48 -16.23
CA GLU A 16 -8.98 18.83 -16.07
C GLU A 16 -8.72 19.45 -17.45
N SER A 17 -9.16 20.70 -17.67
CA SER A 17 -9.26 21.32 -18.99
C SER A 17 -7.95 21.34 -19.79
N TYR A 18 -8.05 21.04 -21.08
CA TYR A 18 -7.07 21.41 -22.11
C TYR A 18 -7.32 22.87 -22.50
N SER A 19 -6.26 23.64 -22.73
CA SER A 19 -6.39 25.05 -23.15
C SER A 19 -6.78 25.23 -24.62
N GLU A 20 -6.89 24.16 -25.43
CA GLU A 20 -7.14 24.25 -26.87
C GLU A 20 -8.09 23.14 -27.39
N GLU A 21 -8.97 23.46 -28.34
CA GLU A 21 -9.89 22.53 -29.01
C GLU A 21 -9.19 21.49 -29.92
N SER A 22 -7.86 21.59 -30.13
CA SER A 22 -7.10 20.76 -31.07
C SER A 22 -6.81 19.32 -30.60
N ASP A 23 -7.14 18.96 -29.36
CA ASP A 23 -6.80 17.66 -28.75
C ASP A 23 -7.94 16.61 -28.81
N ARG A 24 -9.02 16.86 -29.55
CA ARG A 24 -10.14 15.91 -29.66
C ARG A 24 -9.76 14.71 -30.53
N VAL A 25 -9.33 13.63 -29.88
CA VAL A 25 -8.93 12.37 -30.54
C VAL A 25 -10.14 11.48 -30.83
N LYS A 26 -10.26 11.01 -32.08
CA LYS A 26 -11.18 9.93 -32.45
C LYS A 26 -10.42 8.60 -32.45
N ILE A 27 -10.95 7.60 -31.76
CA ILE A 27 -10.34 6.26 -31.68
C ILE A 27 -11.24 5.26 -32.38
N HIS A 28 -10.79 4.74 -33.51
CA HIS A 28 -11.47 3.65 -34.21
C HIS A 28 -11.42 2.35 -33.41
N LEU A 29 -12.48 1.56 -33.54
CA LEU A 29 -12.60 0.26 -32.89
C LEU A 29 -12.15 -0.87 -33.82
N THR A 30 -11.43 -1.82 -33.27
CA THR A 30 -10.91 -3.03 -33.94
C THR A 30 -11.92 -4.17 -33.86
N PRO A 31 -11.71 -5.28 -34.60
CA PRO A 31 -12.60 -6.44 -34.53
C PRO A 31 -12.75 -7.00 -33.10
N TRP A 32 -11.68 -7.06 -32.32
CA TRP A 32 -11.72 -7.54 -30.93
C TRP A 32 -12.30 -6.51 -29.95
N ASP A 33 -12.34 -5.21 -30.27
CA ASP A 33 -13.14 -4.25 -29.53
C ASP A 33 -14.64 -4.50 -29.80
N LEU A 34 -15.01 -4.53 -31.08
CA LEU A 34 -16.40 -4.66 -31.55
C LEU A 34 -17.02 -6.02 -31.20
N PHE A 35 -16.19 -7.04 -30.99
CA PHE A 35 -16.62 -8.33 -30.43
C PHE A 35 -17.41 -8.18 -29.12
N PHE A 36 -17.10 -7.15 -28.32
CA PHE A 36 -17.75 -6.86 -27.05
C PHE A 36 -18.96 -5.91 -27.15
N LEU A 37 -19.45 -5.56 -28.35
CA LEU A 37 -20.53 -4.57 -28.54
C LEU A 37 -21.78 -4.83 -27.69
N ARG A 38 -22.15 -6.11 -27.50
CA ARG A 38 -23.31 -6.52 -26.67
C ARG A 38 -22.93 -6.99 -25.26
N ALA A 39 -21.65 -6.97 -24.90
CA ALA A 39 -21.22 -7.34 -23.55
C ALA A 39 -21.65 -6.27 -22.55
N GLU A 40 -22.09 -6.69 -21.37
CA GLU A 40 -22.27 -5.79 -20.24
C GLU A 40 -20.94 -5.17 -19.82
N TYR A 41 -20.99 -4.09 -19.05
CA TYR A 41 -19.78 -3.50 -18.49
C TYR A 41 -19.17 -4.52 -17.51
N PRO A 42 -17.87 -4.85 -17.60
CA PRO A 42 -17.21 -5.61 -16.55
C PRO A 42 -17.20 -4.78 -15.28
N GLN A 43 -17.72 -5.35 -14.19
CA GLN A 43 -17.84 -4.64 -12.91
C GLN A 43 -16.94 -5.26 -11.85
N ARG A 44 -16.22 -4.42 -11.10
CA ARG A 44 -15.39 -4.83 -9.95
C ARG A 44 -15.50 -3.79 -8.85
N GLY A 45 -15.22 -4.22 -7.64
CA GLY A 45 -15.29 -3.37 -6.48
C GLY A 45 -14.17 -3.66 -5.50
N LEU A 46 -13.67 -2.60 -4.87
CA LEU A 46 -12.62 -2.66 -3.86
C LEU A 46 -13.19 -2.19 -2.53
N LEU A 47 -12.98 -3.01 -1.50
CA LEU A 47 -13.33 -2.68 -0.12
C LEU A 47 -12.10 -2.09 0.57
N PHE A 48 -12.28 -0.99 1.28
CA PHE A 48 -11.24 -0.25 1.99
C PHE A 48 -11.57 -0.15 3.49
N PRO A 49 -10.54 -0.02 4.35
CA PRO A 49 -10.76 0.29 5.77
C PRO A 49 -11.41 1.66 5.94
N GLN A 50 -11.97 1.91 7.13
CA GLN A 50 -12.52 3.21 7.49
C GLN A 50 -11.44 4.31 7.40
N PRO A 51 -11.63 5.35 6.58
CA PRO A 51 -10.73 6.50 6.56
C PRO A 51 -10.89 7.34 7.84
N ASP A 52 -9.88 8.15 8.15
CA ASP A 52 -9.94 9.13 9.24
C ASP A 52 -11.14 10.08 9.04
N PRO A 53 -11.96 10.36 10.07
CA PRO A 53 -13.11 11.27 9.96
C PRO A 53 -12.80 12.65 9.35
N GLU A 54 -11.57 13.15 9.46
CA GLU A 54 -11.17 14.43 8.85
C GLU A 54 -10.92 14.33 7.33
N THR A 55 -10.83 13.11 6.79
CA THR A 55 -10.55 12.86 5.37
C THR A 55 -11.76 13.23 4.51
N ARG A 56 -11.59 14.20 3.61
CA ARG A 56 -12.63 14.59 2.63
C ARG A 56 -12.65 13.67 1.41
N ILE A 57 -12.92 12.39 1.63
CA ILE A 57 -12.80 11.28 0.67
C ILE A 57 -13.41 11.63 -0.69
N ILE A 58 -14.68 12.04 -0.71
CA ILE A 58 -15.42 12.28 -1.97
C ILE A 58 -14.79 13.42 -2.79
N SER A 59 -14.38 14.50 -2.14
CA SER A 59 -13.75 15.63 -2.84
C SER A 59 -12.36 15.27 -3.38
N GLN A 60 -11.56 14.53 -2.60
CA GLN A 60 -10.23 14.07 -3.01
C GLN A 60 -10.31 13.08 -4.18
N LEU A 61 -11.25 12.12 -4.12
CA LEU A 61 -11.50 11.17 -5.20
C LEU A 61 -11.92 11.88 -6.49
N LYS A 62 -12.86 12.84 -6.41
CA LYS A 62 -13.31 13.60 -7.59
C LYS A 62 -12.18 14.44 -8.20
N SER A 63 -11.41 15.15 -7.38
CA SER A 63 -10.30 15.99 -7.85
C SER A 63 -9.20 15.15 -8.51
N SER A 64 -8.76 14.08 -7.84
CA SER A 64 -7.74 13.18 -8.40
C SER A 64 -8.23 12.43 -9.64
N LEU A 65 -9.52 12.08 -9.69
CA LEU A 65 -10.12 11.44 -10.87
C LEU A 65 -10.14 12.39 -12.07
N SER A 66 -10.42 13.68 -11.86
CA SER A 66 -10.35 14.70 -12.92
C SER A 66 -8.95 14.77 -13.55
N VAL A 67 -7.90 14.70 -12.73
CA VAL A 67 -6.51 14.66 -13.22
C VAL A 67 -6.21 13.34 -13.91
N ALA A 68 -6.62 12.20 -13.35
CA ALA A 68 -6.42 10.89 -13.98
C ALA A 68 -7.11 10.78 -15.35
N LEU A 69 -8.30 11.37 -15.50
CA LEU A 69 -9.03 11.40 -16.77
C LEU A 69 -8.36 12.26 -17.84
N LYS A 70 -7.52 13.23 -17.47
CA LYS A 70 -6.69 13.95 -18.43
C LYS A 70 -5.63 13.04 -19.05
N ILE A 71 -5.07 12.11 -18.27
CA ILE A 71 -4.14 11.11 -18.78
C ILE A 71 -4.91 10.05 -19.58
N PHE A 72 -5.96 9.49 -18.98
CA PHE A 72 -6.78 8.43 -19.57
C PHE A 72 -8.04 8.99 -20.23
N TYR A 73 -7.83 9.96 -21.12
CA TYR A 73 -8.89 10.70 -21.82
C TYR A 73 -9.93 9.85 -22.57
N PRO A 74 -9.64 8.64 -23.09
CA PRO A 74 -10.67 7.84 -23.76
C PRO A 74 -11.85 7.48 -22.85
N PHE A 75 -11.62 7.34 -21.54
CA PHE A 75 -12.70 7.05 -20.60
C PHE A 75 -13.66 8.23 -20.38
N ALA A 76 -13.20 9.46 -20.60
CA ALA A 76 -14.04 10.65 -20.52
C ALA A 76 -14.86 10.91 -21.79
N GLY A 77 -14.61 10.16 -22.88
CA GLY A 77 -15.30 10.29 -24.15
C GLY A 77 -16.69 9.65 -24.20
N ARG A 78 -17.24 9.52 -25.41
CA ARG A 78 -18.48 8.79 -25.71
C ARG A 78 -18.30 7.86 -26.89
N LEU A 79 -19.11 6.80 -26.93
CA LEU A 79 -19.21 5.96 -28.12
C LEU A 79 -20.06 6.70 -29.15
N VAL A 80 -19.64 6.70 -30.41
CA VAL A 80 -20.42 7.29 -31.50
C VAL A 80 -20.79 6.19 -32.48
N LYS A 81 -22.07 6.12 -32.83
CA LYS A 81 -22.61 5.27 -33.91
C LYS A 81 -22.84 6.11 -35.15
N ILE A 82 -22.21 5.73 -36.25
CA ILE A 82 -22.50 6.25 -37.59
C ILE A 82 -23.39 5.23 -38.31
N LYS A 83 -24.50 5.68 -38.88
CA LYS A 83 -25.29 4.88 -39.81
C LYS A 83 -24.76 5.12 -41.22
N ASN A 84 -24.46 4.06 -41.94
CA ASN A 84 -24.00 4.11 -43.32
C ASN A 84 -25.23 3.86 -44.21
N GLU A 85 -25.84 4.94 -44.70
CA GLU A 85 -27.11 4.87 -45.45
C GLU A 85 -26.97 4.17 -46.80
N ASP A 86 -25.74 4.10 -47.32
CA ASP A 86 -25.37 3.53 -48.62
C ASP A 86 -25.43 2.00 -48.67
N ASP A 87 -25.26 1.30 -47.56
CA ASP A 87 -25.16 -0.17 -47.54
C ASP A 87 -25.89 -0.86 -46.37
N GLY A 88 -26.67 -0.11 -45.58
CA GLY A 88 -27.44 -0.66 -44.46
C GLY A 88 -26.56 -1.16 -43.30
N THR A 89 -25.34 -0.64 -43.19
CA THR A 89 -24.42 -0.95 -42.08
C THR A 89 -24.34 0.20 -41.07
N ALA A 90 -23.66 -0.06 -39.95
CA ALA A 90 -23.26 0.97 -39.02
C ALA A 90 -21.84 0.75 -38.52
N SER A 91 -21.22 1.85 -38.12
CA SER A 91 -19.83 1.91 -37.69
C SER A 91 -19.73 2.60 -36.34
N PHE A 92 -18.70 2.24 -35.56
CA PHE A 92 -18.52 2.76 -34.21
C PHE A 92 -17.10 3.28 -33.99
N TYR A 93 -16.98 4.35 -33.20
CA TYR A 93 -15.70 4.88 -32.72
C TYR A 93 -15.87 5.55 -31.36
N VAL A 94 -14.79 5.72 -30.62
CA VAL A 94 -14.78 6.51 -29.38
C VAL A 94 -14.40 7.94 -29.73
N ASP A 95 -15.25 8.87 -29.36
CA ASP A 95 -14.99 10.30 -29.47
C ASP A 95 -14.53 10.82 -28.11
N CYS A 96 -13.26 11.24 -28.03
CA CYS A 96 -12.66 11.73 -26.79
C CYS A 96 -13.03 13.20 -26.55
N ASP A 97 -14.32 13.46 -26.36
CA ASP A 97 -14.92 14.79 -26.24
C ASP A 97 -14.80 15.41 -24.83
N GLY A 98 -14.25 14.67 -23.86
CA GLY A 98 -14.13 15.13 -22.47
C GLY A 98 -15.47 15.26 -21.74
N SER A 99 -16.54 14.62 -22.22
CA SER A 99 -17.86 14.62 -21.59
C SER A 99 -17.84 14.19 -20.12
N GLY A 100 -16.83 13.42 -19.71
CA GLY A 100 -16.57 13.02 -18.34
C GLY A 100 -17.26 11.71 -17.96
N VAL A 101 -17.09 11.33 -16.69
CA VAL A 101 -17.49 10.02 -16.18
C VAL A 101 -18.51 10.14 -15.05
N LYS A 102 -19.41 9.16 -14.96
CA LYS A 102 -20.42 9.10 -13.90
C LYS A 102 -19.77 8.74 -12.56
N PHE A 103 -20.04 9.56 -11.55
CA PHE A 103 -19.56 9.38 -10.18
C PHE A 103 -20.73 9.47 -9.20
N ILE A 104 -21.02 8.35 -8.54
CA ILE A 104 -22.08 8.19 -7.56
C ILE A 104 -21.47 8.14 -6.16
N HIS A 105 -22.01 8.92 -5.24
CA HIS A 105 -21.74 8.81 -3.81
C HIS A 105 -22.98 8.24 -3.12
N ALA A 106 -22.81 7.16 -2.38
CA ALA A 106 -23.87 6.48 -1.66
C ALA A 106 -23.45 6.15 -0.22
N SER A 107 -24.42 5.82 0.62
CA SER A 107 -24.25 5.41 2.00
C SER A 107 -25.05 4.14 2.28
N ALA A 108 -24.43 3.22 3.02
CA ALA A 108 -25.02 1.98 3.49
C ALA A 108 -24.56 1.72 4.94
N LYS A 109 -24.95 2.62 5.87
CA LYS A 109 -24.52 2.55 7.28
C LYS A 109 -24.99 1.30 8.04
N SER A 110 -25.93 0.55 7.48
CA SER A 110 -26.36 -0.75 8.02
C SER A 110 -25.43 -1.91 7.64
N VAL A 111 -24.48 -1.70 6.72
CA VAL A 111 -23.54 -2.72 6.24
C VAL A 111 -22.16 -2.45 6.83
N SER A 112 -21.53 -3.49 7.35
CA SER A 112 -20.15 -3.46 7.84
C SER A 112 -19.18 -4.06 6.83
N VAL A 113 -17.89 -3.80 7.03
CA VAL A 113 -16.79 -4.43 6.32
C VAL A 113 -16.87 -5.97 6.42
N SER A 114 -17.18 -6.51 7.61
CA SER A 114 -17.30 -7.97 7.81
C SER A 114 -18.40 -8.59 6.94
N ASP A 115 -19.51 -7.89 6.73
CA ASP A 115 -20.61 -8.39 5.88
C ASP A 115 -20.19 -8.55 4.42
N VAL A 116 -19.20 -7.78 3.97
CA VAL A 116 -18.64 -7.87 2.61
C VAL A 116 -17.47 -8.86 2.56
N LEU A 117 -16.63 -8.93 3.60
CA LEU A 117 -15.44 -9.78 3.67
C LEU A 117 -15.77 -11.26 3.80
N GLU A 118 -16.65 -11.60 4.73
CA GLU A 118 -16.97 -12.97 5.12
C GLU A 118 -18.44 -13.28 4.84
N PRO A 119 -18.82 -13.44 3.57
CA PRO A 119 -20.17 -13.85 3.24
C PRO A 119 -20.50 -15.19 3.89
N VAL A 120 -21.70 -15.27 4.47
CA VAL A 120 -22.24 -16.50 5.06
C VAL A 120 -22.19 -17.64 4.04
N ASP A 121 -21.52 -18.74 4.39
CA ASP A 121 -21.28 -19.91 3.54
C ASP A 121 -20.60 -19.62 2.18
N GLY A 122 -19.90 -18.49 2.08
CA GLY A 122 -19.22 -18.03 0.87
C GLY A 122 -20.14 -17.45 -0.20
N ASN A 123 -21.43 -17.25 0.09
CA ASN A 123 -22.42 -16.73 -0.86
C ASN A 123 -22.37 -15.20 -0.93
N VAL A 124 -22.16 -14.64 -2.12
CA VAL A 124 -22.12 -13.18 -2.27
C VAL A 124 -23.49 -12.58 -1.88
N PRO A 125 -23.54 -11.60 -0.96
CA PRO A 125 -24.82 -11.04 -0.52
C PRO A 125 -25.48 -10.24 -1.63
N GLU A 126 -26.79 -10.40 -1.80
CA GLU A 126 -27.57 -9.73 -2.86
C GLU A 126 -27.46 -8.20 -2.79
N PHE A 127 -27.36 -7.63 -1.58
CA PHE A 127 -27.22 -6.17 -1.42
C PHE A 127 -25.98 -5.61 -2.12
N LEU A 128 -24.94 -6.42 -2.32
CA LEU A 128 -23.69 -6.00 -2.95
C LEU A 128 -23.92 -5.58 -4.42
N ASN A 129 -24.95 -6.13 -5.08
CA ASN A 129 -25.33 -5.70 -6.42
C ASN A 129 -25.65 -4.19 -6.47
N ARG A 130 -26.17 -3.61 -5.39
CA ARG A 130 -26.50 -2.18 -5.30
C ARG A 130 -25.26 -1.28 -5.11
N PHE A 131 -24.08 -1.86 -4.91
CA PHE A 131 -22.83 -1.11 -4.76
C PHE A 131 -22.14 -0.81 -6.09
N TYR A 132 -22.73 -1.23 -7.21
CA TYR A 132 -22.17 -1.08 -8.54
C TYR A 132 -23.01 -0.14 -9.43
N PRO A 133 -22.38 0.76 -10.21
CA PRO A 133 -23.08 1.83 -10.91
C PRO A 133 -23.63 1.46 -12.30
N ALA A 134 -23.29 0.28 -12.84
CA ALA A 134 -23.49 -0.07 -14.26
C ALA A 134 -24.18 -1.45 -14.44
N ASN A 135 -25.07 -1.81 -13.54
CA ASN A 135 -25.82 -3.07 -13.64
C ASN A 135 -26.72 -3.10 -14.88
N GLY A 136 -26.57 -4.13 -15.72
CA GLY A 136 -27.34 -4.29 -16.96
C GLY A 136 -26.98 -3.31 -18.07
N VAL A 137 -25.94 -2.49 -17.89
CA VAL A 137 -25.42 -1.56 -18.90
C VAL A 137 -24.49 -2.33 -19.84
N THR A 138 -24.76 -2.23 -21.13
CA THR A 138 -24.02 -2.89 -22.20
C THR A 138 -23.14 -1.94 -22.98
N SER A 139 -22.16 -2.48 -23.71
CA SER A 139 -21.14 -1.68 -24.39
C SER A 139 -21.71 -0.73 -25.45
N TYR A 140 -22.79 -1.08 -26.15
CA TYR A 140 -23.43 -0.16 -27.09
C TYR A 140 -24.14 1.02 -26.40
N GLU A 141 -24.57 0.88 -25.13
CA GLU A 141 -25.23 1.97 -24.38
C GLU A 141 -24.25 3.11 -24.07
N GLY A 142 -22.93 2.92 -24.27
CA GLY A 142 -21.94 3.99 -24.20
C GLY A 142 -22.15 5.15 -25.19
N ILE A 143 -23.13 5.06 -26.09
CA ILE A 143 -23.59 6.19 -26.94
C ILE A 143 -24.32 7.23 -26.10
N SER A 144 -25.14 6.79 -25.15
CA SER A 144 -25.91 7.65 -24.25
C SER A 144 -25.32 7.73 -22.85
N ASP A 145 -24.66 6.66 -22.39
CA ASP A 145 -24.07 6.55 -21.06
C ASP A 145 -22.57 6.86 -21.05
N SER A 146 -22.03 7.06 -19.85
CA SER A 146 -20.58 7.18 -19.65
C SER A 146 -19.86 5.87 -20.00
N LEU A 147 -18.66 5.96 -20.59
CA LEU A 147 -17.83 4.80 -20.89
C LEU A 147 -17.26 4.14 -19.64
N ILE A 148 -17.25 4.84 -18.51
CA ILE A 148 -16.94 4.31 -17.19
C ILE A 148 -17.82 4.99 -16.13
N ALA A 149 -18.16 4.24 -15.10
CA ALA A 149 -18.91 4.74 -13.95
C ALA A 149 -18.32 4.22 -12.64
N PHE A 150 -18.31 5.09 -11.63
CA PHE A 150 -17.88 4.78 -10.26
C PHE A 150 -19.01 5.01 -9.28
N GLN A 151 -19.05 4.16 -8.25
CA GLN A 151 -19.85 4.36 -7.05
C GLN A 151 -18.98 4.19 -5.82
N VAL A 152 -18.91 5.25 -5.00
CA VAL A 152 -18.28 5.22 -3.69
C VAL A 152 -19.39 5.08 -2.65
N THR A 153 -19.40 3.95 -1.94
CA THR A 153 -20.41 3.63 -0.93
C THR A 153 -19.76 3.64 0.45
N GLU A 154 -20.17 4.57 1.31
CA GLU A 154 -19.73 4.59 2.71
C GLU A 154 -20.47 3.54 3.53
N LEU A 155 -19.72 2.68 4.20
CA LEU A 155 -20.23 1.64 5.08
C LEU A 155 -20.27 2.12 6.54
N LYS A 156 -20.62 1.23 7.46
CA LYS A 156 -20.56 1.46 8.91
C LYS A 156 -19.12 1.74 9.39
N ASP A 157 -18.17 0.99 8.86
CA ASP A 157 -16.77 0.92 9.29
C ASP A 157 -15.79 0.71 8.12
N GLY A 158 -16.15 1.21 6.93
CA GLY A 158 -15.31 1.13 5.74
C GLY A 158 -15.89 1.87 4.54
N VAL A 159 -15.23 1.72 3.39
CA VAL A 159 -15.66 2.30 2.12
C VAL A 159 -15.57 1.26 1.02
N PHE A 160 -16.58 1.19 0.16
CA PHE A 160 -16.58 0.35 -1.03
C PHE A 160 -16.56 1.21 -2.29
N ILE A 161 -15.59 0.98 -3.17
CA ILE A 161 -15.51 1.64 -4.48
C ILE A 161 -15.86 0.60 -5.54
N GLY A 162 -17.10 0.64 -6.02
CA GLY A 162 -17.58 -0.17 -7.14
C GLY A 162 -17.45 0.59 -8.46
N PHE A 163 -17.20 -0.12 -9.54
CA PHE A 163 -17.13 0.48 -10.87
C PHE A 163 -17.59 -0.48 -11.97
N GLY A 164 -17.89 0.09 -13.13
CA GLY A 164 -18.10 -0.62 -14.39
C GLY A 164 -17.59 0.21 -15.57
N TYR A 165 -17.03 -0.43 -16.58
CA TYR A 165 -16.48 0.24 -17.76
C TYR A 165 -16.85 -0.47 -19.07
N ASN A 166 -16.81 0.25 -20.17
CA ASN A 166 -17.10 -0.26 -21.49
C ASN A 166 -15.92 -1.11 -22.00
N HIS A 167 -16.16 -2.42 -22.24
CA HIS A 167 -15.09 -3.35 -22.58
C HIS A 167 -14.50 -3.12 -23.99
N MET A 168 -15.20 -2.37 -24.86
CA MET A 168 -14.66 -1.99 -26.18
C MET A 168 -13.57 -0.91 -26.07
N VAL A 169 -13.52 -0.17 -24.96
CA VAL A 169 -12.57 0.94 -24.77
C VAL A 169 -11.25 0.44 -24.19
N ALA A 170 -11.32 -0.52 -23.26
CA ALA A 170 -10.17 -1.00 -22.52
C ALA A 170 -10.32 -2.48 -22.16
N ASP A 171 -9.18 -3.17 -22.05
CA ASP A 171 -9.12 -4.46 -21.35
C ASP A 171 -8.77 -4.30 -19.87
N GLY A 172 -8.71 -5.41 -19.13
CA GLY A 172 -8.36 -5.41 -17.72
C GLY A 172 -6.98 -4.84 -17.41
N SER A 173 -5.99 -5.04 -18.30
CA SER A 173 -4.64 -4.48 -18.11
C SER A 173 -4.68 -2.95 -18.18
N SER A 174 -5.33 -2.39 -19.20
CA SER A 174 -5.51 -0.94 -19.34
C SER A 174 -6.36 -0.34 -18.23
N PHE A 175 -7.44 -1.00 -17.82
CA PHE A 175 -8.27 -0.54 -16.70
C PHE A 175 -7.48 -0.46 -15.39
N TRP A 176 -6.75 -1.53 -15.04
CA TRP A 176 -5.99 -1.53 -13.78
C TRP A 176 -4.82 -0.55 -13.83
N SER A 177 -4.22 -0.30 -15.00
CA SER A 177 -3.25 0.78 -15.18
C SER A 177 -3.88 2.14 -14.82
N PHE A 178 -5.06 2.45 -15.38
CA PHE A 178 -5.81 3.66 -15.03
C PHE A 178 -6.10 3.75 -13.52
N PHE A 179 -6.64 2.68 -12.92
CA PHE A 179 -7.07 2.71 -11.52
C PHE A 179 -5.88 2.86 -10.56
N ASN A 180 -4.74 2.21 -10.86
CA ASN A 180 -3.49 2.36 -10.11
C ASN A 180 -2.93 3.79 -10.23
N THR A 181 -2.95 4.38 -11.42
CA THR A 181 -2.52 5.78 -11.60
C THR A 181 -3.45 6.75 -10.87
N TRP A 182 -4.77 6.52 -10.90
CA TRP A 182 -5.72 7.34 -10.16
C TRP A 182 -5.47 7.30 -8.65
N SER A 183 -5.24 6.11 -8.07
CA SER A 183 -4.93 6.00 -6.65
C SER A 183 -3.59 6.68 -6.29
N GLU A 184 -2.56 6.53 -7.13
CA GLU A 184 -1.28 7.24 -6.95
C GLU A 184 -1.43 8.77 -6.98
N ILE A 185 -2.24 9.30 -7.90
CA ILE A 185 -2.53 10.74 -7.98
C ILE A 185 -3.23 11.21 -6.70
N CYS A 186 -4.21 10.44 -6.21
CA CYS A 186 -4.92 10.77 -4.98
C CYS A 186 -4.01 10.73 -3.75
N PHE A 187 -3.13 9.72 -3.66
CA PHE A 187 -2.24 9.52 -2.51
C PHE A 187 -1.22 10.66 -2.33
N ASN A 188 -0.59 11.08 -3.42
CA ASN A 188 0.51 12.04 -3.34
C ASN A 188 0.05 13.49 -3.19
N GLY A 189 -1.22 13.77 -3.50
CA GLY A 189 -1.70 15.14 -3.71
C GLY A 189 -1.13 15.71 -5.01
N PHE A 190 -1.95 16.40 -5.80
CA PHE A 190 -1.46 17.08 -6.99
C PHE A 190 -0.89 18.45 -6.57
N ASP A 191 0.42 18.49 -6.31
CA ASP A 191 1.14 19.75 -6.09
C ASP A 191 1.73 20.21 -7.42
N SER A 192 1.34 21.40 -7.88
CA SER A 192 1.79 21.98 -9.15
C SER A 192 3.30 22.14 -9.24
N ASP A 193 4.02 22.14 -8.11
CA ASP A 193 5.49 22.27 -8.05
C ASP A 193 6.26 20.93 -8.08
N HIS A 194 5.59 19.77 -7.93
CA HIS A 194 6.26 18.47 -7.88
C HIS A 194 6.26 17.72 -9.23
N ARG A 195 7.46 17.64 -9.82
CA ARG A 195 7.86 17.10 -11.12
C ARG A 195 7.58 15.61 -11.41
N ARG A 196 6.44 15.02 -11.02
CA ARG A 196 6.02 13.73 -11.61
C ARG A 196 5.11 13.98 -12.81
N LYS A 197 5.73 14.24 -13.95
CA LYS A 197 5.03 14.16 -15.24
C LYS A 197 4.69 12.68 -15.48
N PHE A 198 3.42 12.31 -15.33
CA PHE A 198 2.95 11.05 -15.89
C PHE A 198 3.20 11.09 -17.41
N PRO A 199 3.73 10.02 -18.02
CA PRO A 199 3.93 10.00 -19.45
C PRO A 199 2.58 10.15 -20.19
N PRO A 200 2.57 10.73 -21.40
CA PRO A 200 1.39 10.71 -22.25
C PRO A 200 0.85 9.29 -22.42
N LEU A 201 -0.47 9.17 -22.54
CA LEU A 201 -1.11 7.88 -22.75
C LEU A 201 -0.72 7.31 -24.11
N LEU A 202 0.05 6.23 -24.09
CA LEU A 202 0.34 5.45 -25.29
C LEU A 202 -0.90 4.63 -25.66
N LEU A 203 -1.55 4.95 -26.77
CA LEU A 203 -2.62 4.11 -27.32
C LEU A 203 -2.00 2.86 -27.96
N ARG A 204 -2.73 1.74 -27.95
CA ARG A 204 -2.30 0.47 -28.57
C ARG A 204 -1.81 0.61 -30.01
N GLY A 205 -2.37 1.57 -30.76
CA GLY A 205 -1.92 1.96 -32.11
C GLY A 205 -1.89 0.84 -33.16
N TRP A 206 -2.40 -0.34 -32.84
CA TRP A 206 -2.27 -1.54 -33.66
C TRP A 206 -3.54 -1.77 -34.48
N PHE A 207 -3.51 -1.26 -35.70
CA PHE A 207 -4.52 -1.46 -36.72
C PHE A 207 -3.92 -2.30 -37.85
N LEU A 208 -4.67 -3.27 -38.35
CA LEU A 208 -4.19 -4.16 -39.40
C LEU A 208 -4.32 -3.52 -40.79
N ASP A 209 -3.23 -3.61 -41.56
CA ASP A 209 -3.22 -3.25 -42.98
C ASP A 209 -4.26 -4.09 -43.74
N GLY A 210 -5.01 -3.45 -44.65
CA GLY A 210 -6.05 -4.09 -45.44
C GLY A 210 -7.43 -4.17 -44.76
N ILE A 211 -7.57 -3.73 -43.50
CA ILE A 211 -8.87 -3.50 -42.86
C ILE A 211 -9.21 -2.02 -42.95
N GLU A 212 -10.38 -1.69 -43.50
CA GLU A 212 -10.90 -0.33 -43.52
C GLU A 212 -11.52 0.05 -42.17
N TYR A 213 -11.17 1.24 -41.68
CA TYR A 213 -11.72 1.81 -40.45
C TYR A 213 -12.48 3.12 -40.76
N PRO A 214 -13.60 3.40 -40.09
CA PRO A 214 -14.24 2.54 -39.09
C PRO A 214 -14.91 1.31 -39.73
N ILE A 215 -14.85 0.17 -39.05
CA ILE A 215 -15.39 -1.10 -39.58
C ILE A 215 -16.91 -0.98 -39.74
N ARG A 216 -17.42 -1.44 -40.88
CA ARG A 216 -18.86 -1.50 -41.19
C ARG A 216 -19.44 -2.81 -40.69
N ILE A 217 -20.45 -2.73 -39.81
CA ILE A 217 -21.15 -3.90 -39.24
C ILE A 217 -22.60 -3.89 -39.72
N PRO A 218 -23.18 -5.04 -40.13
CA PRO A 218 -24.60 -5.12 -40.49
C PRO A 218 -25.52 -4.54 -39.40
N MET A 219 -26.51 -3.73 -39.79
CA MET A 219 -27.41 -3.09 -38.82
C MET A 219 -28.11 -4.07 -37.87
N SER A 220 -28.45 -5.28 -38.35
CA SER A 220 -29.02 -6.37 -37.54
C SER A 220 -28.14 -6.80 -36.36
N GLU A 221 -26.82 -6.65 -36.47
CA GLU A 221 -25.87 -6.94 -35.40
C GLU A 221 -25.72 -5.78 -34.40
N THR A 222 -26.21 -4.60 -34.77
CA THR A 222 -26.18 -3.39 -33.94
C THR A 222 -27.48 -3.14 -33.17
N GLU A 223 -28.52 -3.91 -33.46
CA GLU A 223 -29.81 -3.83 -32.79
C GLU A 223 -29.82 -4.69 -31.52
N THR A 224 -30.53 -4.19 -30.50
CA THR A 224 -30.75 -4.89 -29.23
C THR A 224 -31.76 -6.01 -29.43
N PRO A 225 -31.42 -7.27 -29.10
CA PRO A 225 -32.47 -8.24 -28.84
C PRO A 225 -33.33 -7.73 -27.67
N ASN A 226 -34.64 -7.96 -27.72
CA ASN A 226 -35.54 -7.72 -26.58
C ASN A 226 -34.87 -8.27 -25.31
N ARG A 227 -34.69 -7.41 -24.29
CA ARG A 227 -34.17 -7.80 -22.97
C ARG A 227 -35.08 -8.88 -22.40
N VAL A 228 -34.79 -10.14 -22.67
CA VAL A 228 -35.23 -11.23 -21.81
C VAL A 228 -34.40 -11.04 -20.56
N VAL A 229 -34.98 -10.31 -19.61
CA VAL A 229 -34.51 -10.34 -18.23
C VAL A 229 -34.65 -11.79 -17.82
N VAL A 230 -33.58 -12.58 -18.02
CA VAL A 230 -33.41 -13.80 -17.25
C VAL A 230 -33.30 -13.27 -15.84
N THR A 231 -34.41 -13.34 -15.11
CA THR A 231 -34.39 -13.12 -13.68
C THR A 231 -33.27 -14.01 -13.15
N SER A 232 -32.20 -13.38 -12.68
CA SER A 232 -31.00 -14.00 -12.10
C SER A 232 -31.31 -14.79 -10.82
N SER A 233 -32.57 -15.16 -10.59
CA SER A 233 -33.08 -15.82 -9.39
C SER A 233 -32.63 -17.27 -9.24
N LEU A 234 -31.80 -17.80 -10.16
CA LEU A 234 -31.35 -19.20 -10.14
C LEU A 234 -29.81 -19.37 -10.06
N ILE A 235 -29.02 -18.31 -10.20
CA ILE A 235 -27.55 -18.40 -10.18
C ILE A 235 -27.02 -17.80 -8.88
N GLN A 236 -26.39 -18.63 -8.05
CA GLN A 236 -25.76 -18.21 -6.80
C GLN A 236 -24.27 -17.99 -7.02
N GLU A 237 -23.78 -16.78 -6.75
CA GLU A 237 -22.34 -16.48 -6.78
C GLU A 237 -21.66 -16.94 -5.48
N LYS A 238 -20.53 -17.65 -5.64
CA LYS A 238 -19.74 -18.17 -4.52
C LYS A 238 -18.28 -17.73 -4.59
N ILE A 239 -17.72 -17.41 -3.43
CA ILE A 239 -16.32 -17.05 -3.27
C ILE A 239 -15.55 -18.26 -2.74
N PHE A 240 -14.52 -18.68 -3.48
CA PHE A 240 -13.61 -19.75 -3.07
C PHE A 240 -12.23 -19.18 -2.74
N ARG A 241 -11.74 -19.41 -1.51
CA ARG A 241 -10.37 -19.06 -1.12
C ARG A 241 -9.45 -20.25 -1.33
N VAL A 242 -8.49 -20.10 -2.23
CA VAL A 242 -7.45 -21.12 -2.47
C VAL A 242 -6.15 -20.65 -1.82
N THR A 243 -5.67 -21.38 -0.81
CA THR A 243 -4.46 -21.01 -0.06
C THR A 243 -3.19 -21.21 -0.90
N SER A 244 -2.10 -20.52 -0.55
CA SER A 244 -0.80 -20.69 -1.23
C SER A 244 -0.31 -22.15 -1.18
N ARG A 245 -0.61 -22.87 -0.09
CA ARG A 245 -0.36 -24.30 0.05
C ARG A 245 -1.13 -25.10 -1.01
N ASN A 246 -2.45 -24.93 -1.07
CA ASN A 246 -3.30 -25.66 -2.02
C ASN A 246 -2.93 -25.33 -3.47
N ILE A 247 -2.61 -24.08 -3.78
CA ILE A 247 -2.13 -23.66 -5.11
C ILE A 247 -0.84 -24.41 -5.45
N SER A 248 0.09 -24.52 -4.51
CA SER A 248 1.38 -25.19 -4.71
C SER A 248 1.20 -26.70 -4.90
N GLU A 249 0.33 -27.34 -4.11
CA GLU A 249 -0.01 -28.75 -4.23
C GLU A 249 -0.70 -29.06 -5.57
N LEU A 250 -1.69 -28.25 -5.99
CA LEU A 250 -2.36 -28.40 -7.29
C LEU A 250 -1.39 -28.23 -8.45
N LYS A 251 -0.49 -27.24 -8.38
CA LYS A 251 0.54 -27.02 -9.38
C LYS A 251 1.53 -28.18 -9.42
N ALA A 252 2.00 -28.66 -8.27
CA ALA A 252 2.93 -29.79 -8.20
C ALA A 252 2.31 -31.06 -8.77
N LYS A 253 1.06 -31.36 -8.39
CA LYS A 253 0.29 -32.49 -8.93
C LYS A 253 0.12 -32.39 -10.44
N ALA A 254 -0.31 -31.23 -10.95
CA ALA A 254 -0.49 -31.03 -12.38
C ALA A 254 0.82 -31.22 -13.17
N ASN A 255 1.95 -30.74 -12.65
CA ASN A 255 3.25 -30.94 -13.30
C ASN A 255 3.79 -32.37 -13.13
N GLY A 256 3.45 -33.08 -12.05
CA GLY A 256 3.88 -34.48 -11.84
C GLY A 256 3.15 -35.50 -12.71
N GLU A 257 1.94 -35.17 -13.20
CA GLU A 257 1.16 -35.99 -14.13
C GLU A 257 1.52 -35.73 -15.61
N VAL A 258 2.37 -34.75 -15.88
CA VAL A 258 2.76 -34.29 -17.22
C VAL A 258 4.21 -34.70 -17.48
N SER A 259 4.56 -35.11 -18.71
CA SER A 259 5.91 -35.59 -19.03
C SER A 259 6.97 -34.50 -18.85
N SER A 260 8.22 -34.85 -18.60
CA SER A 260 9.32 -33.88 -18.47
C SER A 260 9.59 -33.08 -19.74
N ASP A 261 9.19 -33.60 -20.91
CA ASP A 261 9.33 -32.93 -22.22
C ASP A 261 8.14 -31.99 -22.53
N ASP A 262 7.11 -31.99 -21.69
CA ASP A 262 5.95 -31.10 -21.84
C ASP A 262 6.18 -29.73 -21.19
N ARG A 263 5.40 -28.75 -21.65
CA ARG A 263 5.44 -27.37 -21.13
C ARG A 263 5.08 -27.32 -19.63
N LYS A 264 5.81 -26.51 -18.86
CA LYS A 264 5.56 -26.30 -17.43
C LYS A 264 4.19 -25.66 -17.16
N ILE A 265 3.39 -26.29 -16.31
CA ILE A 265 2.06 -25.81 -15.91
C ILE A 265 2.18 -24.71 -14.86
N SER A 266 1.52 -23.57 -15.11
CA SER A 266 1.45 -22.44 -14.18
C SER A 266 0.41 -22.64 -13.07
N SER A 267 0.52 -21.87 -11.99
CA SER A 267 -0.44 -21.91 -10.88
C SER A 267 -1.87 -21.61 -11.34
N LEU A 268 -2.05 -20.61 -12.21
CA LEU A 268 -3.37 -20.26 -12.76
C LEU A 268 -3.95 -21.42 -13.56
N GLN A 269 -3.14 -22.08 -14.41
CA GLN A 269 -3.59 -23.23 -15.20
C GLN A 269 -3.96 -24.43 -14.32
N GLY A 270 -3.15 -24.76 -13.30
CA GLY A 270 -3.45 -25.84 -12.38
C GLY A 270 -4.74 -25.62 -11.59
N VAL A 271 -4.94 -24.42 -11.04
CA VAL A 271 -6.19 -24.07 -10.31
C VAL A 271 -7.39 -24.04 -11.26
N SER A 272 -7.23 -23.46 -12.45
CA SER A 272 -8.29 -23.39 -13.47
C SER A 272 -8.74 -24.78 -13.93
N ALA A 273 -7.80 -25.68 -14.21
CA ALA A 273 -8.08 -27.06 -14.57
C ALA A 273 -8.76 -27.82 -13.44
N PHE A 274 -8.33 -27.59 -12.18
CA PHE A 274 -8.97 -28.19 -11.02
C PHE A 274 -10.43 -27.73 -10.89
N MET A 275 -10.70 -26.43 -11.01
CA MET A 275 -12.06 -25.89 -10.96
C MET A 275 -12.91 -26.42 -12.11
N TRP A 276 -12.39 -26.43 -13.34
CA TRP A 276 -13.10 -26.93 -14.50
C TRP A 276 -13.48 -28.41 -14.35
N ARG A 277 -12.50 -29.27 -14.00
CA ARG A 277 -12.77 -30.69 -13.74
C ARG A 277 -13.79 -30.90 -12.63
N SER A 278 -13.73 -30.09 -11.58
CA SER A 278 -14.65 -30.20 -10.44
C SER A 278 -16.08 -29.81 -10.82
N ILE A 279 -16.24 -28.76 -11.63
CA ILE A 279 -17.55 -28.34 -12.14
C ILE A 279 -18.13 -29.40 -13.06
N ILE A 280 -17.34 -29.92 -14.01
CA ILE A 280 -17.80 -30.96 -14.95
C ILE A 280 -18.19 -32.24 -14.22
N ARG A 281 -17.40 -32.69 -13.24
CA ARG A 281 -17.73 -33.88 -12.44
C ARG A 281 -19.09 -33.78 -11.74
N ASN A 282 -19.50 -32.57 -11.36
CA ASN A 282 -20.74 -32.32 -10.64
C ASN A 282 -21.86 -31.72 -11.52
N SER A 283 -21.67 -31.69 -12.84
CA SER A 283 -22.61 -31.04 -13.76
C SER A 283 -23.79 -31.93 -14.16
N GLY A 284 -23.68 -33.26 -14.01
CA GLY A 284 -24.68 -34.22 -14.50
C GLY A 284 -24.74 -34.35 -16.02
N LEU A 285 -23.77 -33.78 -16.75
CA LEU A 285 -23.70 -33.87 -18.21
C LEU A 285 -23.36 -35.29 -18.69
N ASN A 286 -23.84 -35.64 -19.88
CA ASN A 286 -23.55 -36.93 -20.51
C ASN A 286 -22.06 -37.05 -20.87
N PRO A 287 -21.47 -38.25 -20.84
CA PRO A 287 -20.05 -38.46 -21.18
C PRO A 287 -19.63 -37.91 -22.57
N GLU A 288 -20.52 -37.98 -23.56
CA GLU A 288 -20.26 -37.52 -24.93
C GLU A 288 -20.50 -36.02 -25.14
N GLU A 289 -20.98 -35.32 -24.12
CA GLU A 289 -21.27 -33.89 -24.22
C GLU A 289 -19.97 -33.10 -24.41
N VAL A 290 -19.98 -32.19 -25.39
CA VAL A 290 -18.85 -31.30 -25.66
C VAL A 290 -18.83 -30.16 -24.66
N ILE A 291 -17.68 -29.94 -24.05
CA ILE A 291 -17.44 -28.92 -23.04
C ILE A 291 -16.32 -27.97 -23.49
N HIS A 292 -16.43 -26.71 -23.07
CA HIS A 292 -15.49 -25.67 -23.46
C HIS A 292 -14.88 -24.95 -22.26
N CYS A 293 -13.61 -24.59 -22.34
CA CYS A 293 -12.97 -23.66 -21.43
C CYS A 293 -12.38 -22.48 -22.22
N LYS A 294 -12.93 -21.29 -21.99
CA LYS A 294 -12.52 -20.05 -22.64
C LYS A 294 -11.64 -19.24 -21.71
N LEU A 295 -10.47 -18.83 -22.18
CA LEU A 295 -9.53 -17.97 -21.46
C LEU A 295 -9.23 -16.72 -22.29
N LEU A 296 -9.18 -15.59 -21.61
CA LEU A 296 -8.73 -14.33 -22.20
C LEU A 296 -7.20 -14.25 -22.12
N VAL A 297 -6.56 -13.96 -23.25
CA VAL A 297 -5.09 -13.93 -23.37
C VAL A 297 -4.65 -12.52 -23.78
N ASP A 298 -3.77 -11.92 -22.98
CA ASP A 298 -3.13 -10.64 -23.33
C ASP A 298 -2.20 -10.85 -24.53
N MET A 299 -2.52 -10.18 -25.65
CA MET A 299 -1.81 -10.35 -26.91
C MET A 299 -0.65 -9.38 -27.06
N ARG A 300 -0.51 -8.33 -26.25
CA ARG A 300 0.50 -7.26 -26.44
C ARG A 300 1.91 -7.77 -26.75
N ARG A 301 2.40 -8.75 -25.98
CA ARG A 301 3.74 -9.34 -26.14
C ARG A 301 3.84 -10.44 -27.19
N ARG A 302 2.71 -10.84 -27.77
CA ARG A 302 2.59 -11.92 -28.76
C ARG A 302 2.43 -11.38 -30.18
N LEU A 303 2.11 -10.10 -30.33
CA LEU A 303 2.05 -9.41 -31.62
C LEU A 303 3.44 -9.22 -32.21
N ASN A 304 3.49 -9.02 -33.53
CA ASN A 304 4.70 -8.71 -34.27
C ASN A 304 4.52 -7.42 -35.10
N PRO A 305 5.17 -6.30 -34.74
CA PRO A 305 6.03 -6.13 -33.57
C PRO A 305 5.23 -6.19 -32.25
N PRO A 306 5.88 -6.53 -31.12
CA PRO A 306 5.21 -6.54 -29.82
C PRO A 306 4.86 -5.12 -29.39
N LEU A 307 3.68 -4.96 -28.77
CA LEU A 307 3.26 -3.70 -28.18
C LEU A 307 3.86 -3.52 -26.79
N GLU A 308 4.03 -2.25 -26.41
CA GLU A 308 4.39 -1.90 -25.04
C GLU A 308 3.33 -2.41 -24.05
N LYS A 309 3.78 -2.85 -22.88
CA LYS A 309 2.89 -3.44 -21.87
C LYS A 309 1.90 -2.39 -21.34
N GLU A 310 2.31 -1.14 -21.33
CA GLU A 310 1.61 0.02 -20.81
C GLU A 310 0.60 0.60 -21.81
N CYS A 311 0.56 0.09 -23.06
CA CYS A 311 -0.34 0.63 -24.06
C CYS A 311 -1.83 0.45 -23.70
N PHE A 312 -2.59 1.51 -23.91
CA PHE A 312 -4.00 1.62 -23.57
C PHE A 312 -4.91 1.13 -24.69
N GLY A 313 -5.89 0.33 -24.32
CA GLY A 313 -6.92 -0.21 -25.21
C GLY A 313 -7.13 -1.71 -24.98
N ASN A 314 -8.10 -2.28 -25.68
CA ASN A 314 -8.32 -3.72 -25.62
C ASN A 314 -7.36 -4.44 -26.59
N VAL A 315 -6.58 -5.39 -26.09
CA VAL A 315 -5.63 -6.22 -26.86
C VAL A 315 -5.71 -7.66 -26.37
N VAL A 316 -6.91 -8.23 -26.41
CA VAL A 316 -7.22 -9.54 -25.83
C VAL A 316 -7.67 -10.55 -26.88
N GLY A 317 -6.98 -11.70 -26.92
CA GLY A 317 -7.36 -12.88 -27.70
C GLY A 317 -8.13 -13.91 -26.87
N PHE A 318 -8.76 -14.88 -27.54
CA PHE A 318 -9.57 -15.91 -26.91
C PHE A 318 -9.01 -17.31 -27.18
N ALA A 319 -8.48 -17.93 -26.13
CA ALA A 319 -8.11 -19.33 -26.15
C ALA A 319 -9.32 -20.20 -25.77
N THR A 320 -9.78 -21.06 -26.66
CA THR A 320 -10.88 -22.01 -26.38
C THR A 320 -10.36 -23.44 -26.39
N VAL A 321 -10.41 -24.10 -25.23
CA VAL A 321 -10.21 -25.54 -25.12
C VAL A 321 -11.54 -26.23 -25.36
N THR A 322 -11.56 -27.25 -26.21
CA THR A 322 -12.73 -28.08 -26.50
C THR A 322 -12.38 -29.55 -26.28
N THR A 323 -13.25 -30.27 -25.57
CA THR A 323 -13.10 -31.71 -25.25
C THR A 323 -14.45 -32.27 -24.83
N THR A 324 -14.56 -33.57 -24.55
CA THR A 324 -15.79 -34.18 -24.00
C THR A 324 -15.73 -34.34 -22.49
N VAL A 325 -16.89 -34.54 -21.86
CA VAL A 325 -16.98 -34.90 -20.43
C VAL A 325 -16.19 -36.17 -20.13
N ALA A 326 -16.30 -37.19 -20.99
CA ALA A 326 -15.60 -38.47 -20.82
C ALA A 326 -14.08 -38.26 -20.83
N GLU A 327 -13.54 -37.55 -21.83
CA GLU A 327 -12.11 -37.26 -21.92
C GLU A 327 -11.61 -36.49 -20.69
N MET A 328 -12.34 -35.47 -20.24
CA MET A 328 -12.00 -34.64 -19.09
C MET A 328 -11.92 -35.42 -17.77
N LEU A 329 -12.86 -36.36 -17.58
CA LEU A 329 -12.98 -37.12 -16.33
C LEU A 329 -12.11 -38.38 -16.32
N ASN A 330 -11.90 -39.02 -17.47
CA ASN A 330 -11.02 -40.18 -17.62
C ASN A 330 -9.53 -39.80 -17.50
N ASN A 331 -9.19 -38.54 -17.74
CA ASN A 331 -7.83 -38.04 -17.60
C ASN A 331 -7.58 -37.31 -16.26
N GLY A 332 -6.30 -37.16 -15.92
CA GLY A 332 -5.82 -36.48 -14.71
C GLY A 332 -5.95 -34.95 -14.73
N LEU A 333 -5.55 -34.33 -13.60
CA LEU A 333 -5.47 -32.87 -13.47
C LEU A 333 -4.41 -32.28 -14.42
N GLY A 334 -3.26 -32.96 -14.55
CA GLY A 334 -2.16 -32.55 -15.40
C GLY A 334 -2.57 -32.46 -16.86
N TRP A 335 -3.31 -33.45 -17.35
CA TRP A 335 -3.84 -33.46 -18.72
C TRP A 335 -4.75 -32.25 -18.99
N ALA A 336 -5.72 -31.97 -18.11
CA ALA A 336 -6.62 -30.83 -18.31
C ALA A 336 -5.88 -29.48 -18.26
N ALA A 337 -4.90 -29.35 -17.36
CA ALA A 337 -4.05 -28.17 -17.29
C ALA A 337 -3.15 -28.03 -18.53
N LEU A 338 -2.69 -29.14 -19.09
CA LEU A 338 -1.90 -29.18 -20.31
C LEU A 338 -2.73 -28.75 -21.53
N GLN A 339 -4.01 -29.13 -21.63
CA GLN A 339 -4.88 -28.63 -22.71
C GLN A 339 -5.03 -27.11 -22.65
N ILE A 340 -5.29 -26.55 -21.46
CA ILE A 340 -5.31 -25.10 -21.26
C ILE A 340 -3.95 -24.48 -21.65
N ASN A 341 -2.84 -25.10 -21.27
CA ASN A 341 -1.50 -24.61 -21.60
C ASN A 341 -1.22 -24.59 -23.11
N LYS A 342 -1.55 -25.68 -23.81
CA LYS A 342 -1.36 -25.82 -25.26
C LYS A 342 -2.17 -24.76 -26.01
N THR A 343 -3.45 -24.60 -25.69
CA THR A 343 -4.33 -23.59 -26.34
C THR A 343 -3.91 -22.16 -26.02
N VAL A 344 -3.51 -21.84 -24.78
CA VAL A 344 -2.98 -20.50 -24.47
C VAL A 344 -1.64 -20.26 -25.20
N GLY A 345 -0.85 -21.30 -25.42
CA GLY A 345 0.39 -21.22 -26.17
C GLY A 345 0.20 -21.13 -27.69
N SER A 346 -0.95 -21.54 -28.23
CA SER A 346 -1.26 -21.42 -29.66
C SER A 346 -1.75 -20.03 -30.06
N GLN A 347 -2.04 -19.14 -29.11
CA GLN A 347 -2.41 -17.75 -29.41
C GLN A 347 -1.18 -16.97 -29.90
N THR A 348 -0.97 -16.89 -31.21
CA THR A 348 0.13 -16.17 -31.85
C THR A 348 -0.33 -14.88 -32.51
N ASN A 349 0.61 -14.09 -33.04
CA ASN A 349 0.33 -12.95 -33.88
C ASN A 349 -0.54 -13.34 -35.08
N GLU A 350 -0.19 -14.44 -35.76
CA GLU A 350 -0.83 -14.90 -36.99
C GLU A 350 -2.29 -15.30 -36.74
N GLU A 351 -2.55 -16.07 -35.68
CA GLU A 351 -3.90 -16.46 -35.26
C GLU A 351 -4.78 -15.24 -34.94
N PHE A 352 -4.20 -14.22 -34.30
CA PHE A 352 -4.94 -13.01 -33.94
C PHE A 352 -5.24 -12.12 -35.16
N ARG A 353 -4.32 -12.08 -36.13
CA ARG A 353 -4.52 -11.43 -37.43
C ARG A 353 -5.59 -12.14 -38.25
N GLU A 354 -5.50 -13.46 -38.36
CA GLU A 354 -6.47 -14.28 -39.08
C GLU A 354 -7.88 -14.13 -38.47
N PHE A 355 -7.99 -14.14 -37.13
CA PHE A 355 -9.24 -13.85 -36.46
C PHE A 355 -9.82 -12.50 -36.91
N ALA A 356 -9.02 -11.44 -36.88
CA ALA A 356 -9.45 -10.09 -37.23
C ALA A 356 -9.92 -9.98 -38.69
N GLU A 357 -9.15 -10.55 -39.63
CA GLU A 357 -9.48 -10.57 -41.06
C GLU A 357 -10.77 -11.37 -41.34
N ASN A 358 -10.92 -12.53 -40.72
CA ASN A 358 -12.12 -13.36 -40.86
C ASN A 358 -13.35 -12.72 -40.20
N TRP A 359 -13.16 -12.06 -39.06
CA TRP A 359 -14.23 -11.36 -38.37
C TRP A 359 -14.79 -10.20 -39.21
N VAL A 360 -13.95 -9.42 -39.89
CA VAL A 360 -14.42 -8.32 -40.75
C VAL A 360 -15.24 -8.85 -41.94
N LYS A 361 -14.86 -9.99 -42.52
CA LYS A 361 -15.63 -10.63 -43.61
C LYS A 361 -17.01 -11.10 -43.16
N LYS A 362 -17.12 -11.53 -41.90
CA LYS A 362 -18.36 -12.02 -41.31
C LYS A 362 -18.45 -11.61 -39.83
N PRO A 363 -18.90 -10.38 -39.54
CA PRO A 363 -18.97 -9.87 -38.18
C PRO A 363 -19.80 -10.78 -37.30
N SER A 364 -19.23 -11.17 -36.15
CA SER A 364 -19.91 -12.00 -35.15
C SER A 364 -19.78 -11.35 -33.79
N ILE A 365 -20.91 -10.89 -33.23
CA ILE A 365 -20.95 -10.23 -31.93
C ILE A 365 -21.14 -11.29 -30.85
N LEU A 366 -20.41 -11.14 -29.73
CA LEU A 366 -20.56 -12.05 -28.60
C LEU A 366 -22.02 -12.06 -28.09
N ASN A 367 -22.63 -13.25 -28.05
CA ASN A 367 -23.98 -13.45 -27.54
C ASN A 367 -23.93 -14.26 -26.23
N ALA A 368 -24.68 -13.81 -25.21
CA ALA A 368 -24.78 -14.48 -23.91
C ALA A 368 -25.31 -15.93 -24.01
N LYS A 369 -26.00 -16.31 -25.09
CA LYS A 369 -26.44 -17.70 -25.35
C LYS A 369 -25.32 -18.63 -25.82
N ALA A 370 -24.14 -18.12 -26.18
CA ALA A 370 -23.02 -18.90 -26.73
C ALA A 370 -22.17 -19.66 -25.67
N PHE A 371 -22.74 -19.91 -24.48
CA PHE A 371 -22.01 -20.43 -23.31
C PHE A 371 -22.64 -21.69 -22.67
N SER A 372 -23.49 -22.45 -23.37
CA SER A 372 -23.90 -23.76 -22.82
C SER A 372 -22.67 -24.66 -22.67
N ASN A 373 -22.57 -25.38 -21.54
CA ASN A 373 -21.48 -26.30 -21.22
C ASN A 373 -20.07 -25.66 -21.31
N CYS A 374 -19.99 -24.34 -21.11
CA CYS A 374 -18.76 -23.56 -21.21
C CYS A 374 -18.38 -22.94 -19.86
N ILE A 375 -17.10 -23.03 -19.52
CA ILE A 375 -16.49 -22.24 -18.45
C ILE A 375 -15.69 -21.11 -19.07
N THR A 376 -15.85 -19.90 -18.53
CA THR A 376 -15.04 -18.74 -18.94
C THR A 376 -14.21 -18.25 -17.76
N ILE A 377 -12.90 -18.16 -17.97
CA ILE A 377 -11.96 -17.70 -16.95
C ILE A 377 -11.58 -16.26 -17.28
N ALA A 378 -12.05 -15.35 -16.44
CA ALA A 378 -11.82 -13.92 -16.57
C ALA A 378 -10.96 -13.38 -15.42
N SER A 379 -10.47 -12.15 -15.59
CA SER A 379 -9.50 -11.52 -14.69
C SER A 379 -8.15 -12.25 -14.66
N SER A 380 -7.20 -11.71 -13.90
CA SER A 380 -5.86 -12.26 -13.78
C SER A 380 -5.31 -12.02 -12.37
N PRO A 381 -4.66 -13.03 -11.76
CA PRO A 381 -3.95 -12.84 -10.50
C PRO A 381 -2.73 -11.90 -10.63
N ARG A 382 -2.34 -11.52 -11.85
CA ARG A 382 -1.25 -10.58 -12.11
C ARG A 382 -1.68 -9.11 -12.00
N PHE A 383 -2.99 -8.82 -11.94
CA PHE A 383 -3.46 -7.46 -11.78
C PHE A 383 -3.15 -6.97 -10.36
N ASN A 384 -2.51 -5.80 -10.27
CA ASN A 384 -2.19 -5.16 -9.00
C ASN A 384 -3.44 -4.53 -8.37
N VAL A 385 -4.36 -5.35 -7.89
CA VAL A 385 -5.63 -4.86 -7.33
C VAL A 385 -5.45 -4.29 -5.91
N TYR A 386 -4.49 -4.81 -5.14
CA TYR A 386 -4.23 -4.41 -3.75
C TYR A 386 -3.16 -3.32 -3.58
N GLY A 387 -2.49 -2.92 -4.66
CA GLY A 387 -1.54 -1.81 -4.64
C GLY A 387 -2.18 -0.42 -4.62
N ASN A 388 -3.52 -0.35 -4.65
CA ASN A 388 -4.28 0.89 -4.73
C ASN A 388 -4.46 1.53 -3.36
N ASP A 389 -3.64 2.52 -3.02
CA ASP A 389 -3.80 3.32 -1.81
C ASP A 389 -4.15 4.76 -2.22
N PHE A 390 -5.31 5.25 -1.81
CA PHE A 390 -5.76 6.62 -2.12
C PHE A 390 -5.32 7.65 -1.07
N GLY A 391 -4.57 7.23 -0.03
CA GLY A 391 -4.10 8.06 1.07
C GLY A 391 -4.58 7.60 2.45
N TRP A 392 -5.56 6.68 2.49
CA TRP A 392 -6.19 6.16 3.70
C TRP A 392 -6.08 4.64 3.86
N GLY A 393 -5.18 4.01 3.10
CA GLY A 393 -4.89 2.58 3.20
C GLY A 393 -5.25 1.80 1.95
N LYS A 394 -4.68 0.59 1.87
CA LYS A 394 -4.86 -0.35 0.76
C LYS A 394 -6.23 -1.04 0.82
N PRO A 395 -6.68 -1.65 -0.29
CA PRO A 395 -7.92 -2.40 -0.30
C PRO A 395 -7.75 -3.68 0.52
N ILE A 396 -8.79 -4.04 1.26
CA ILE A 396 -8.86 -5.25 2.10
C ILE A 396 -9.65 -6.38 1.43
N ALA A 397 -10.29 -6.14 0.29
CA ALA A 397 -10.87 -7.16 -0.56
C ALA A 397 -11.21 -6.63 -1.96
N VAL A 398 -11.28 -7.55 -2.92
CA VAL A 398 -11.85 -7.32 -4.24
C VAL A 398 -13.13 -8.16 -4.43
N ARG A 399 -14.14 -7.58 -5.08
CA ARG A 399 -15.41 -8.25 -5.40
C ARG A 399 -15.74 -8.09 -6.88
N ALA A 400 -16.34 -9.13 -7.47
CA ALA A 400 -16.95 -9.02 -8.78
C ALA A 400 -18.33 -8.35 -8.63
N GLY A 401 -18.72 -7.55 -9.62
CA GLY A 401 -20.08 -7.08 -9.75
C GLY A 401 -20.91 -7.97 -10.67
N PRO A 402 -22.24 -7.77 -10.72
CA PRO A 402 -23.17 -8.64 -11.45
C PRO A 402 -23.03 -8.52 -12.98
N GLY A 403 -22.22 -7.58 -13.47
CA GLY A 403 -22.00 -7.36 -14.90
C GLY A 403 -21.37 -8.57 -15.61
N ASN A 404 -21.98 -8.98 -16.72
CA ASN A 404 -21.59 -10.16 -17.50
C ASN A 404 -21.65 -11.47 -16.70
N THR A 405 -22.47 -11.60 -15.67
CA THR A 405 -22.55 -12.83 -14.87
C THR A 405 -23.35 -13.90 -15.63
N THR A 406 -22.71 -15.05 -15.85
CA THR A 406 -23.29 -16.23 -16.49
C THR A 406 -22.91 -17.49 -15.72
N ASN A 407 -23.68 -18.57 -15.87
CA ASN A 407 -23.27 -19.86 -15.35
C ASN A 407 -21.90 -20.25 -15.95
N GLY A 408 -21.03 -20.88 -15.15
CA GLY A 408 -19.68 -21.28 -15.56
C GLY A 408 -18.65 -20.15 -15.65
N LYS A 409 -18.95 -18.93 -15.20
CA LYS A 409 -17.94 -17.85 -15.17
C LYS A 409 -17.08 -17.93 -13.90
N LEU A 410 -15.77 -18.06 -14.08
CA LEU A 410 -14.77 -18.02 -13.01
C LEU A 410 -13.99 -16.71 -13.10
N ILE A 411 -13.90 -16.00 -11.97
CA ILE A 411 -13.15 -14.73 -11.89
C ILE A 411 -12.01 -14.92 -10.90
N ALA A 412 -10.76 -14.83 -11.39
CA ALA A 412 -9.57 -15.03 -10.58
C ALA A 412 -8.97 -13.69 -10.11
N TYR A 413 -8.66 -13.61 -8.82
CA TYR A 413 -7.96 -12.49 -8.19
C TYR A 413 -6.72 -13.00 -7.45
N PRO A 414 -5.70 -12.16 -7.25
CA PRO A 414 -4.68 -12.50 -6.27
C PRO A 414 -5.32 -12.61 -4.88
N GLY A 415 -4.75 -13.46 -4.02
CA GLY A 415 -5.02 -13.39 -2.59
C GLY A 415 -4.38 -12.14 -2.00
N ILE A 416 -4.90 -11.66 -0.87
CA ILE A 416 -4.17 -10.70 -0.05
C ILE A 416 -2.97 -11.47 0.49
N GLU A 417 -1.76 -11.08 0.10
CA GLU A 417 -0.57 -11.50 0.83
C GLU A 417 -0.86 -11.15 2.28
N GLU A 418 -0.92 -12.17 3.13
CA GLU A 418 -1.10 -11.95 4.55
C GLU A 418 -0.05 -10.94 4.98
N GLU A 419 -0.48 -9.71 5.27
CA GLU A 419 0.36 -8.70 5.88
C GLU A 419 1.11 -9.41 7.00
N ALA A 420 2.45 -9.29 6.98
CA ALA A 420 3.30 -9.91 7.99
C ALA A 420 2.66 -9.64 9.35
N ALA A 421 2.54 -10.66 10.21
CA ALA A 421 1.72 -10.58 11.43
C ALA A 421 1.97 -9.32 12.27
N ILE A 422 3.17 -8.74 12.18
CA ILE A 422 3.58 -7.48 12.78
C ILE A 422 2.80 -6.24 12.30
N ASP A 423 2.38 -6.19 11.04
CA ASP A 423 1.65 -5.05 10.47
C ASP A 423 0.18 -5.01 10.93
N ARG A 424 -0.36 -6.14 11.41
CA ARG A 424 -1.68 -6.22 12.04
C ARG A 424 -1.71 -5.72 13.48
N LEU A 425 -0.55 -5.53 14.12
CA LEU A 425 -0.50 -5.10 15.51
C LEU A 425 -1.09 -3.69 15.68
N PRO A 426 -1.94 -3.45 16.69
CA PRO A 426 -2.30 -2.11 17.13
C PRO A 426 -1.06 -1.24 17.34
N LEU A 427 -1.18 0.05 17.03
CA LEU A 427 -0.05 0.98 17.10
C LEU A 427 0.64 0.97 18.47
N ASP A 428 -0.13 0.88 19.55
CA ASP A 428 0.38 0.84 20.92
C ASP A 428 1.18 -0.43 21.23
N LEU A 429 0.77 -1.59 20.70
CA LEU A 429 1.50 -2.84 20.87
C LEU A 429 2.79 -2.83 20.04
N LEU A 430 2.75 -2.28 18.83
CA LEU A 430 3.94 -2.11 18.01
C LEU A 430 4.93 -1.12 18.66
N ALA A 431 4.43 -0.02 19.23
CA ALA A 431 5.24 0.92 20.00
C ALA A 431 5.84 0.29 21.26
N TYR A 432 5.08 -0.56 21.96
CA TYR A 432 5.60 -1.35 23.08
C TYR A 432 6.73 -2.28 22.65
N ILE A 433 6.57 -3.02 21.54
CA ILE A 433 7.63 -3.89 21.01
C ILE A 433 8.88 -3.07 20.66
N PHE A 434 8.73 -1.94 19.96
CA PHE A 434 9.87 -1.07 19.65
C PHE A 434 10.50 -0.43 20.89
N SER A 435 9.76 -0.29 22.00
CA SER A 435 10.35 0.18 23.25
C SER A 435 11.35 -0.83 23.84
N LEU A 436 11.22 -2.12 23.50
CA LEU A 436 12.15 -3.18 23.90
C LEU A 436 13.42 -3.24 23.03
N VAL A 437 13.46 -2.55 21.89
CA VAL A 437 14.61 -2.54 20.99
C VAL A 437 15.64 -1.51 21.46
N THR A 438 16.81 -1.95 21.91
CA THR A 438 17.84 -1.03 22.45
C THR A 438 18.71 -0.38 21.36
N SER A 439 18.74 -0.94 20.15
CA SER A 439 19.56 -0.42 19.04
C SER A 439 18.87 0.73 18.29
N PHE A 440 19.44 1.93 18.36
CA PHE A 440 18.95 3.09 17.61
C PHE A 440 19.06 2.92 16.09
N THR A 441 20.05 2.16 15.61
CA THR A 441 20.18 1.84 14.18
C THR A 441 18.99 1.01 13.71
N VAL A 442 18.58 0.01 14.49
CA VAL A 442 17.43 -0.84 14.17
C VAL A 442 16.13 -0.04 14.23
N LEU A 443 15.97 0.82 15.24
CA LEU A 443 14.82 1.73 15.32
C LEU A 443 14.77 2.72 14.16
N GLY A 444 15.93 3.23 13.73
CA GLY A 444 16.05 4.10 12.55
C GLY A 444 15.61 3.38 11.27
N GLN A 445 16.08 2.15 11.06
CA GLN A 445 15.64 1.31 9.94
C GLN A 445 14.14 1.01 10.00
N ALA A 446 13.63 0.65 11.19
CA ALA A 446 12.21 0.39 11.41
C ALA A 446 11.35 1.63 11.08
N SER A 447 11.81 2.83 11.44
CA SER A 447 11.12 4.09 11.12
C SER A 447 11.03 4.39 9.61
N GLY A 448 11.90 3.76 8.81
CA GLY A 448 11.95 3.85 7.36
C GLY A 448 10.99 2.90 6.63
N VAL A 449 10.38 1.93 7.32
CA VAL A 449 9.53 0.90 6.69
C VAL A 449 8.20 1.48 6.18
N CYS A 450 7.42 2.14 7.05
CA CYS A 450 6.15 2.75 6.67
C CYS A 450 5.71 3.84 7.67
N LYS A 451 4.63 4.57 7.36
CA LYS A 451 4.09 5.64 8.24
C LYS A 451 3.69 5.08 9.63
N LYS A 452 3.10 3.88 9.69
CA LYS A 452 2.69 3.23 10.95
C LYS A 452 3.89 2.89 11.82
N TRP A 453 4.91 2.27 11.26
CA TRP A 453 6.15 1.94 11.97
C TRP A 453 6.87 3.20 12.45
N ARG A 454 6.93 4.24 11.63
CA ARG A 454 7.47 5.54 12.06
C ARG A 454 6.74 6.12 13.27
N LYS A 455 5.39 6.11 13.24
CA LYS A 455 4.58 6.53 14.39
C LYS A 455 4.85 5.65 15.62
N ALA A 456 4.97 4.34 15.45
CA ALA A 456 5.25 3.40 16.54
C ALA A 456 6.64 3.62 17.14
N VAL A 457 7.67 3.86 16.33
CA VAL A 457 9.03 4.19 16.81
C VAL A 457 8.99 5.50 17.61
N ASN A 458 8.33 6.54 17.11
CA ASN A 458 8.18 7.79 17.85
C ASN A 458 7.46 7.60 19.18
N GLN A 459 6.36 6.85 19.21
CA GLN A 459 5.63 6.51 20.44
C GLN A 459 6.44 5.61 21.39
N SER A 460 7.34 4.79 20.85
CA SER A 460 8.24 3.97 21.68
C SER A 460 9.28 4.84 22.39
N MET A 461 9.81 5.86 21.72
CA MET A 461 10.77 6.81 22.29
C MET A 461 10.14 7.65 23.41
N ALA A 462 8.92 8.10 23.17
CA ALA A 462 8.06 8.79 24.12
C ALA A 462 7.85 8.04 25.47
N ARG A 463 7.89 6.71 25.46
CA ARG A 463 7.71 5.86 26.65
C ARG A 463 9.00 5.64 27.45
N ARG A 464 10.16 6.06 26.95
CA ARG A 464 11.45 5.79 27.61
C ARG A 464 11.70 6.77 28.76
N GLU A 465 12.03 6.20 29.93
CA GLU A 465 12.47 6.97 31.09
C GLU A 465 14.00 7.12 31.14
N SER A 466 14.75 6.29 30.40
CA SER A 466 16.21 6.32 30.37
C SER A 466 16.73 6.18 28.94
N LEU A 467 17.71 7.01 28.58
CA LEU A 467 18.45 6.94 27.32
C LEU A 467 19.94 6.99 27.62
N SER A 468 20.67 6.00 27.10
CA SER A 468 22.13 6.03 27.07
C SER A 468 22.62 5.95 25.63
N PHE A 469 23.48 6.90 25.28
CA PHE A 469 24.21 6.96 24.04
C PHE A 469 25.67 6.50 24.22
N ALA A 470 26.05 6.08 25.43
CA ALA A 470 27.34 5.48 25.69
C ALA A 470 27.50 4.21 24.83
N GLY A 471 28.64 4.09 24.17
CA GLY A 471 28.93 3.00 23.22
C GLY A 471 28.47 3.26 21.78
N TRP A 472 27.75 4.35 21.49
CA TRP A 472 27.24 4.65 20.15
C TRP A 472 27.99 5.82 19.49
N LYS A 473 27.96 5.86 18.14
CA LYS A 473 28.44 6.99 17.34
C LYS A 473 27.28 7.97 17.16
N MET A 474 27.34 9.10 17.84
CA MET A 474 26.27 10.11 17.87
C MET A 474 26.85 11.51 17.66
N ASP A 475 26.11 12.34 16.94
CA ASP A 475 26.36 13.77 16.75
C ASP A 475 25.29 14.62 17.49
N ASP A 476 25.51 15.93 17.56
CA ASP A 476 24.63 16.89 18.23
C ASP A 476 23.18 16.74 17.74
N ASP A 477 22.98 16.77 16.42
CA ASP A 477 21.65 16.78 15.81
C ASP A 477 20.88 15.47 16.03
N SER A 478 21.53 14.32 15.87
CA SER A 478 20.88 13.00 16.07
C SER A 478 20.52 12.78 17.54
N THR A 479 21.40 13.20 18.44
CA THR A 479 21.16 13.12 19.88
C THR A 479 19.99 14.01 20.28
N SER A 480 20.02 15.27 19.85
CA SER A 480 18.96 16.24 20.10
C SER A 480 17.60 15.75 19.60
N ARG A 481 17.51 15.25 18.36
CA ARG A 481 16.25 14.71 17.81
C ARG A 481 15.68 13.57 18.66
N LEU A 482 16.51 12.63 19.10
CA LEU A 482 16.05 11.50 19.92
C LEU A 482 15.59 11.94 21.31
N VAL A 483 16.30 12.89 21.93
CA VAL A 483 15.91 13.46 23.22
C VAL A 483 14.57 14.21 23.11
N HIS A 484 14.33 14.95 22.03
CA HIS A 484 13.04 15.63 21.80
C HIS A 484 11.84 14.68 21.65
N LEU A 485 12.07 13.44 21.20
CA LEU A 485 11.02 12.43 21.10
C LEU A 485 10.71 11.76 22.46
N ALA A 486 11.64 11.78 23.42
CA ALA A 486 11.52 11.12 24.71
C ALA A 486 10.97 12.04 25.80
N TYR A 487 9.70 12.43 25.71
CA TYR A 487 9.13 13.42 26.64
C TYR A 487 9.03 12.96 28.12
N ASN A 488 9.07 11.65 28.39
CA ASN A 488 9.06 11.07 29.74
C ASN A 488 10.48 10.77 30.29
N LEU A 489 11.52 11.26 29.63
CA LEU A 489 12.91 10.99 30.01
C LEU A 489 13.24 11.54 31.40
N LYS A 490 13.83 10.69 32.25
CA LYS A 490 14.34 11.01 33.59
C LYS A 490 15.85 10.85 33.68
N GLU A 491 16.44 9.99 32.84
CA GLU A 491 17.86 9.69 32.85
C GLU A 491 18.46 9.84 31.46
N LEU A 492 19.55 10.59 31.36
CA LEU A 492 20.24 10.85 30.11
C LEU A 492 21.74 10.63 30.27
N ASP A 493 22.27 9.64 29.58
CA ASP A 493 23.69 9.32 29.57
C ASP A 493 24.30 9.56 28.18
N ILE A 494 25.15 10.57 28.10
CA ILE A 494 25.88 11.01 26.91
C ILE A 494 27.39 10.85 27.14
N SER A 495 27.79 9.86 27.93
CA SER A 495 29.19 9.64 28.26
C SER A 495 30.03 9.27 27.03
N ARG A 496 31.29 9.70 27.03
CA ARG A 496 32.27 9.41 25.98
C ARG A 496 32.34 7.92 25.72
N SER A 497 32.26 7.56 24.43
CA SER A 497 32.35 6.19 23.95
C SER A 497 33.64 5.96 23.15
N ARG A 498 34.06 4.69 23.05
CA ARG A 498 35.17 4.26 22.16
C ARG A 498 34.88 4.54 20.67
N TRP A 499 33.61 4.78 20.32
CA TRP A 499 33.11 4.86 18.94
C TRP A 499 32.77 6.28 18.45
N GLY A 500 33.19 7.33 19.18
CA GLY A 500 33.12 8.71 18.69
C GLY A 500 31.78 9.41 18.95
N CYS A 501 31.23 9.31 20.16
CA CYS A 501 30.19 10.25 20.60
C CYS A 501 30.81 11.66 20.69
N HIS A 502 30.40 12.56 19.79
CA HIS A 502 30.98 13.90 19.62
C HIS A 502 29.95 14.99 19.92
N ILE A 503 29.45 15.00 21.15
CA ILE A 503 28.55 16.05 21.62
C ILE A 503 29.34 17.26 22.11
N THR A 504 28.90 18.44 21.69
CA THR A 504 29.52 19.72 22.00
C THR A 504 28.56 20.60 22.81
N ASP A 505 29.00 21.81 23.17
CA ASP A 505 28.13 22.82 23.79
C ASP A 505 26.90 23.15 22.92
N ASN A 506 27.02 23.10 21.59
CA ASN A 506 25.87 23.27 20.68
C ASN A 506 24.85 22.13 20.84
N GLY A 507 25.31 20.88 20.96
CA GLY A 507 24.45 19.75 21.26
C GLY A 507 23.72 19.89 22.59
N LEU A 508 24.41 20.33 23.64
CA LEU A 508 23.77 20.62 24.93
C LEU A 508 22.74 21.76 24.83
N TYR A 509 23.03 22.81 24.05
CA TYR A 509 22.09 23.89 23.79
C TYR A 509 20.81 23.39 23.12
N GLN A 510 20.94 22.57 22.08
CA GLN A 510 19.78 21.96 21.42
C GLN A 510 19.02 21.00 22.37
N ILE A 511 19.73 20.19 23.14
CA ILE A 511 19.11 19.28 24.12
C ILE A 511 18.31 20.09 25.15
N ALA A 512 18.85 21.21 25.65
CA ALA A 512 18.21 22.05 26.65
C ALA A 512 16.84 22.60 26.22
N SER A 513 16.54 22.68 24.91
CA SER A 513 15.21 23.07 24.41
C SER A 513 14.16 21.96 24.46
N ALA A 514 14.56 20.71 24.70
CA ALA A 514 13.63 19.58 24.74
C ALA A 514 12.72 19.65 25.98
N ARG A 515 11.44 19.28 25.79
CA ARG A 515 10.42 19.33 26.86
C ARG A 515 10.73 18.44 28.05
N CYS A 516 11.50 17.37 27.87
CA CYS A 516 11.84 16.44 28.94
C CYS A 516 12.92 16.94 29.90
N VAL A 517 13.70 17.97 29.53
CA VAL A 517 14.89 18.39 30.31
C VAL A 517 14.56 18.81 31.73
N SER A 518 13.40 19.43 31.96
CA SER A 518 12.94 19.80 33.31
C SER A 518 12.65 18.59 34.22
N ASN A 519 12.45 17.42 33.63
CA ASN A 519 12.12 16.16 34.31
C ASN A 519 13.35 15.27 34.54
N LEU A 520 14.53 15.68 34.06
CA LEU A 520 15.75 14.89 34.23
C LEU A 520 16.19 14.87 35.70
N ASN A 521 16.33 13.65 36.21
CA ASN A 521 16.84 13.33 37.54
C ASN A 521 18.33 12.96 37.50
N SER A 522 18.78 12.37 36.39
CA SER A 522 20.16 11.92 36.22
C SER A 522 20.71 12.32 34.85
N VAL A 523 21.88 12.95 34.85
CA VAL A 523 22.61 13.30 33.62
C VAL A 523 24.07 12.89 33.75
N SER A 524 24.60 12.17 32.75
CA SER A 524 26.03 11.90 32.62
C SER A 524 26.58 12.47 31.32
N LEU A 525 27.59 13.33 31.45
CA LEU A 525 28.37 13.95 30.38
C LEU A 525 29.84 13.49 30.44
N TRP A 526 30.09 12.36 31.09
CA TRP A 526 31.44 11.95 31.45
C TRP A 526 32.36 11.81 30.22
N GLY A 527 33.56 12.36 30.29
CA GLY A 527 34.59 12.29 29.26
C GLY A 527 34.34 13.16 28.03
N MET A 528 33.28 13.98 28.01
CA MET A 528 32.95 14.83 26.87
C MET A 528 33.85 16.07 26.83
N THR A 529 35.00 15.95 26.19
CA THR A 529 36.05 17.00 26.19
C THR A 529 35.68 18.26 25.42
N ALA A 530 34.66 18.21 24.55
CA ALA A 530 34.16 19.35 23.79
C ALA A 530 33.05 20.13 24.52
N ILE A 531 32.73 19.75 25.75
CA ILE A 531 31.77 20.44 26.61
C ILE A 531 32.52 21.34 27.59
N THR A 532 32.09 22.61 27.64
CA THR A 532 32.64 23.66 28.51
C THR A 532 31.58 24.20 29.47
N ASP A 533 31.92 25.23 30.23
CA ASP A 533 30.97 25.95 31.07
C ASP A 533 29.73 26.41 30.29
N SER A 534 29.89 26.88 29.05
CA SER A 534 28.77 27.38 28.23
C SER A 534 27.68 26.32 28.04
N GLY A 535 28.04 25.08 27.69
CA GLY A 535 27.07 24.01 27.47
C GLY A 535 26.44 23.53 28.78
N VAL A 536 27.23 23.38 29.84
CA VAL A 536 26.73 22.94 31.15
C VAL A 536 25.77 23.97 31.75
N VAL A 537 26.16 25.25 31.78
CA VAL A 537 25.30 26.34 32.29
C VAL A 537 23.97 26.37 31.53
N GLN A 538 24.01 26.23 30.20
CA GLN A 538 22.80 26.21 29.40
C GLN A 538 21.88 25.03 29.74
N LEU A 539 22.42 23.81 29.84
CA LEU A 539 21.64 22.63 30.22
C LEU A 539 21.03 22.81 31.61
N ILE A 540 21.84 23.24 32.57
CA ILE A 540 21.45 23.41 33.98
C ILE A 540 20.38 24.49 34.16
N SER A 541 20.37 25.53 33.31
CA SER A 541 19.35 26.58 33.34
C SER A 541 17.92 26.06 33.15
N ARG A 542 17.76 24.84 32.62
CA ARG A 542 16.48 24.18 32.33
C ARG A 542 16.20 22.94 33.19
N THR A 543 17.16 22.48 34.00
CA THR A 543 16.99 21.31 34.88
C THR A 543 16.71 21.75 36.32
N SER A 544 15.50 21.50 36.83
CA SER A 544 15.13 21.82 38.22
C SER A 544 15.10 20.62 39.17
N SER A 545 15.06 19.42 38.60
CA SER A 545 14.78 18.16 39.32
C SER A 545 16.01 17.26 39.48
N LEU A 546 17.18 17.76 39.05
CA LEU A 546 18.39 16.96 38.94
C LEU A 546 18.92 16.50 40.31
N GLN A 547 19.12 15.20 40.45
CA GLN A 547 19.66 14.54 41.66
C GLN A 547 21.07 13.98 41.41
N HIS A 548 21.37 13.56 40.19
CA HIS A 548 22.64 12.95 39.83
C HIS A 548 23.24 13.65 38.61
N LEU A 549 24.46 14.17 38.75
CA LEU A 549 25.16 14.84 37.66
C LEU A 549 26.59 14.33 37.57
N ASN A 550 27.00 13.82 36.41
CA ASN A 550 28.39 13.48 36.15
C ASN A 550 28.94 14.35 35.03
N ILE A 551 29.85 15.25 35.37
CA ILE A 551 30.53 16.18 34.45
C ILE A 551 32.04 15.91 34.41
N GLY A 552 32.48 14.76 34.92
CA GLY A 552 33.90 14.40 34.93
C GLY A 552 34.48 14.31 33.51
N GLY A 553 35.72 14.73 33.30
CA GLY A 553 36.42 14.67 32.02
C GLY A 553 35.93 15.67 30.97
N THR A 554 35.15 16.67 31.39
CA THR A 554 34.77 17.85 30.59
C THR A 554 35.73 19.02 30.86
N PHE A 555 35.60 20.13 30.11
CA PHE A 555 36.46 21.31 30.23
C PHE A 555 35.76 22.46 30.99
N ILE A 556 35.28 22.16 32.20
CA ILE A 556 34.54 23.10 33.06
C ILE A 556 35.44 23.80 34.09
N THR A 557 34.97 24.94 34.59
CA THR A 557 35.57 25.72 35.67
C THR A 557 34.59 25.94 36.83
N ASP A 558 34.93 26.83 37.77
CA ASP A 558 34.03 27.22 38.86
C ASP A 558 32.72 27.86 38.35
N GLU A 559 32.67 28.36 37.12
CA GLU A 559 31.46 28.94 36.52
C GLU A 559 30.32 27.93 36.45
N SER A 560 30.58 26.72 35.93
CA SER A 560 29.59 25.61 35.97
C SER A 560 29.14 25.32 37.38
N LEU A 561 30.06 25.31 38.35
CA LEU A 561 29.72 25.01 39.75
C LEU A 561 28.82 26.07 40.37
N PHE A 562 29.06 27.35 40.10
CA PHE A 562 28.18 28.41 40.54
C PHE A 562 26.78 28.25 39.94
N ALA A 563 26.67 27.98 38.64
CA ALA A 563 25.36 27.76 38.00
C ALA A 563 24.61 26.54 38.58
N ILE A 564 25.30 25.43 38.81
CA ILE A 564 24.75 24.23 39.46
C ILE A 564 24.28 24.57 40.88
N ALA A 565 25.08 25.31 41.65
CA ALA A 565 24.75 25.72 43.01
C ALA A 565 23.48 26.61 43.09
N GLU A 566 23.24 27.45 42.09
CA GLU A 566 22.05 28.33 42.03
C GLU A 566 20.76 27.62 41.57
N ARG A 567 20.85 26.48 40.88
CA ARG A 567 19.67 25.85 40.22
C ARG A 567 19.38 24.43 40.72
N CYS A 568 20.39 23.63 41.01
CA CYS A 568 20.26 22.22 41.34
C CYS A 568 20.25 21.96 42.85
N HIS A 569 19.29 22.53 43.57
CA HIS A 569 19.18 22.36 45.03
C HIS A 569 18.80 20.93 45.47
N HIS A 570 18.33 20.10 44.52
CA HIS A 570 17.99 18.69 44.73
C HIS A 570 19.16 17.72 44.48
N LEU A 571 20.33 18.25 44.12
CA LEU A 571 21.49 17.44 43.76
C LEU A 571 21.97 16.60 44.95
N LYS A 572 22.04 15.29 44.76
CA LYS A 572 22.53 14.29 45.72
C LYS A 572 23.94 13.83 45.41
N THR A 573 24.26 13.66 44.13
CA THR A 573 25.59 13.18 43.73
C THR A 573 26.16 14.00 42.59
N ILE A 574 27.43 14.38 42.71
CA ILE A 574 28.16 15.03 41.61
C ILE A 574 29.51 14.35 41.32
N GLY A 575 29.70 13.96 40.06
CA GLY A 575 30.93 13.39 39.55
C GLY A 575 31.77 14.46 38.84
N MET A 576 32.98 14.73 39.34
CA MET A 576 33.88 15.75 38.81
C MET A 576 35.27 15.21 38.49
N TRP A 577 35.33 13.94 38.11
CA TRP A 577 36.59 13.30 37.77
C TRP A 577 37.39 14.12 36.75
N CYS A 578 38.68 14.34 36.97
CA CYS A 578 39.58 15.05 36.05
C CYS A 578 39.11 16.47 35.64
N CYS A 579 38.26 17.14 36.44
CA CYS A 579 37.90 18.55 36.23
C CYS A 579 39.01 19.46 36.74
N ARG A 580 40.11 19.56 35.97
CA ARG A 580 41.38 20.16 36.43
C ARG A 580 41.36 21.67 36.67
N HIS A 581 40.35 22.37 36.15
CA HIS A 581 40.21 23.82 36.24
C HIS A 581 39.24 24.28 37.34
N VAL A 582 38.63 23.33 38.05
CA VAL A 582 37.80 23.60 39.22
C VAL A 582 38.70 23.87 40.42
N THR A 583 38.36 24.90 41.18
CA THR A 583 39.09 25.35 42.36
C THR A 583 38.28 25.12 43.64
N GLU A 584 38.93 25.31 44.78
CA GLU A 584 38.29 25.26 46.09
C GLU A 584 37.08 26.21 46.19
N ARG A 585 37.14 27.40 45.55
CA ARG A 585 36.07 28.39 45.60
C ARG A 585 34.76 27.85 45.04
N GLY A 586 34.80 27.21 43.87
CA GLY A 586 33.62 26.61 43.26
C GLY A 586 33.02 25.49 44.11
N LEU A 587 33.88 24.62 44.67
CA LEU A 587 33.46 23.50 45.51
C LEU A 587 32.79 23.95 46.81
N LEU A 588 33.35 24.94 47.50
CA LEU A 588 32.77 25.49 48.73
C LEU A 588 31.39 26.07 48.47
N VAL A 589 31.20 26.81 47.37
CA VAL A 589 29.89 27.37 47.00
C VAL A 589 28.89 26.26 46.68
N LEU A 590 29.31 25.24 45.92
CA LEU A 590 28.47 24.10 45.57
C LEU A 590 27.98 23.37 46.82
N VAL A 591 28.88 22.95 47.72
CA VAL A 591 28.52 22.19 48.93
C VAL A 591 27.67 23.03 49.89
N ASN A 592 27.93 24.33 49.99
CA ASN A 592 27.15 25.22 50.85
C ASN A 592 25.70 25.40 50.36
N LYS A 593 25.47 25.48 49.04
CA LYS A 593 24.13 25.69 48.46
C LYS A 593 23.36 24.40 48.19
N CYS A 594 24.03 23.33 47.75
CA CYS A 594 23.41 22.03 47.47
C CYS A 594 23.32 21.18 48.75
N ARG A 595 22.44 21.56 49.68
CA ARG A 595 22.33 20.93 51.01
C ARG A 595 21.89 19.46 51.01
N LYS A 596 21.35 18.97 49.90
CA LYS A 596 20.99 17.55 49.70
C LYS A 596 22.14 16.71 49.14
N LEU A 597 23.32 17.30 48.95
CA LEU A 597 24.47 16.61 48.38
C LEU A 597 25.01 15.57 49.37
N GLU A 598 24.90 14.30 48.98
CA GLU A 598 25.32 13.12 49.73
C GLU A 598 26.72 12.66 49.30
N SER A 599 27.09 12.83 48.02
CA SER A 599 28.38 12.35 47.52
C SER A 599 29.00 13.24 46.44
N ILE A 600 30.32 13.41 46.51
CA ILE A 600 31.13 14.12 45.52
C ILE A 600 32.37 13.31 45.14
N ASN A 601 32.66 13.23 43.84
CA ASN A 601 33.91 12.64 43.33
C ASN A 601 34.81 13.74 42.78
N LEU A 602 35.93 13.99 43.47
CA LEU A 602 36.92 15.03 43.16
C LEU A 602 38.23 14.47 42.58
N TRP A 603 38.29 13.19 42.20
CA TRP A 603 39.54 12.58 41.77
C TRP A 603 40.07 13.20 40.46
N GLY A 604 41.37 13.47 40.39
CA GLY A 604 41.99 14.12 39.21
C GLY A 604 41.73 15.63 39.09
N THR A 605 41.08 16.25 40.08
CA THR A 605 41.07 17.72 40.24
C THR A 605 42.42 18.20 40.81
N ARG A 606 42.63 19.52 40.85
CA ARG A 606 43.88 20.14 41.37
C ARG A 606 43.71 20.80 42.75
N VAL A 607 42.65 20.48 43.48
CA VAL A 607 42.38 21.12 44.78
C VAL A 607 43.28 20.52 45.89
N PRO A 608 43.78 21.35 46.82
CA PRO A 608 44.57 20.87 47.96
C PRO A 608 43.76 19.94 48.88
N VAL A 609 44.45 19.08 49.64
CA VAL A 609 43.80 18.16 50.60
C VAL A 609 43.03 18.92 51.68
N ASP A 610 43.50 20.09 52.09
CA ASP A 610 42.84 20.94 53.09
C ASP A 610 41.43 21.38 52.65
N CYS A 611 41.18 21.48 51.35
CA CYS A 611 39.85 21.75 50.81
C CYS A 611 38.84 20.68 51.24
N PHE A 612 39.23 19.39 51.35
CA PHE A 612 38.33 18.33 51.80
C PHE A 612 37.86 18.54 53.24
N ILE A 613 38.76 19.05 54.11
CA ILE A 613 38.43 19.40 55.49
C ILE A 613 37.41 20.54 55.51
N ALA A 614 37.61 21.57 54.68
CA ALA A 614 36.68 22.69 54.57
C ALA A 614 35.28 22.24 54.07
N LEU A 615 35.22 21.33 53.09
CA LEU A 615 33.94 20.79 52.61
C LEU A 615 33.22 19.95 53.68
N LEU A 616 33.95 19.11 54.41
CA LEU A 616 33.39 18.31 55.51
C LEU A 616 32.96 19.15 56.72
N THR A 617 33.58 20.32 56.90
CA THR A 617 33.14 21.29 57.91
C THR A 617 31.77 21.88 57.56
N ILE A 618 31.51 22.14 56.27
CA ILE A 618 30.22 22.64 55.77
C ILE A 618 29.16 21.52 55.78
N SER A 619 29.53 20.32 55.35
CA SER A 619 28.64 19.15 55.28
C SER A 619 29.32 17.89 55.84
N PRO A 620 29.18 17.61 57.15
CA PRO A 620 29.88 16.50 57.81
C PRO A 620 29.49 15.10 57.30
N ALA A 621 28.29 14.97 56.73
CA ALA A 621 27.78 13.71 56.17
C ALA A 621 28.18 13.49 54.71
N LEU A 622 28.89 14.44 54.08
CA LEU A 622 29.26 14.38 52.67
C LEU A 622 30.28 13.27 52.40
N GLN A 623 29.93 12.33 51.53
CA GLN A 623 30.84 11.27 51.07
C GLN A 623 31.71 11.79 49.93
N ILE A 624 32.91 12.24 50.27
CA ILE A 624 33.96 12.52 49.30
C ILE A 624 34.57 11.18 48.90
N LYS A 625 34.24 10.66 47.72
CA LYS A 625 34.64 9.31 47.29
C LYS A 625 36.10 9.27 46.83
N PRO A 626 37.00 8.53 47.52
CA PRO A 626 38.25 8.05 46.94
C PRO A 626 38.00 6.67 46.30
N MET A 627 38.26 6.53 45.01
CA MET A 627 38.36 5.27 44.23
C MET A 627 37.63 4.02 44.79
N GLU A 628 36.35 3.81 44.41
CA GLU A 628 35.79 2.51 43.93
C GLU A 628 34.25 2.59 43.74
N LEU A 629 33.75 1.78 42.79
CA LEU A 629 32.35 1.49 42.43
C LEU A 629 31.57 2.52 41.57
N LEU A 630 31.92 2.54 40.28
CA LEU A 630 30.95 2.57 39.15
C LEU A 630 31.02 1.24 38.38
N LEU A 631 30.93 0.13 39.12
CA LEU A 631 30.64 -1.19 38.56
C LEU A 631 29.39 -1.74 39.24
N ASN A 632 28.24 -1.21 38.83
CA ASN A 632 27.03 -2.02 38.70
C ASN A 632 26.74 -2.15 37.20
N ALA A 633 27.69 -2.78 36.49
CA ALA A 633 27.34 -3.64 35.37
C ALA A 633 27.04 -5.00 36.00
N GLN A 634 25.76 -5.32 36.21
CA GLN A 634 25.38 -6.72 36.28
C GLN A 634 25.73 -7.32 34.90
N ASN A 635 26.81 -8.10 34.88
CA ASN A 635 27.46 -8.85 33.80
C ASN A 635 28.83 -8.28 33.38
N PRO A 636 29.94 -8.96 33.72
CA PRO A 636 31.26 -8.61 33.18
C PRO A 636 31.31 -8.95 31.67
N PRO A 637 31.91 -8.11 30.81
CA PRO A 637 32.27 -8.54 29.47
C PRO A 637 33.36 -9.62 29.59
N PRO A 638 33.27 -10.72 28.81
CA PRO A 638 34.25 -11.78 28.87
C PRO A 638 35.62 -11.23 28.47
N LEU A 639 36.62 -11.54 29.29
CA LEU A 639 38.02 -11.53 28.90
C LEU A 639 38.16 -12.34 27.60
N LEU A 640 38.40 -11.67 26.49
CA LEU A 640 38.94 -12.30 25.29
C LEU A 640 40.34 -11.75 25.07
N HIS A 641 41.27 -12.65 25.36
CA HIS A 641 42.67 -12.61 25.01
C HIS A 641 42.89 -12.26 23.53
N ALA A 642 44.03 -11.62 23.30
CA ALA A 642 44.75 -11.51 22.04
C ALA A 642 44.41 -12.57 20.98
N VAL A 643 43.89 -12.12 19.83
CA VAL A 643 44.45 -12.28 18.47
C VAL A 643 44.05 -11.05 17.65
#